data_AF-A0A511DTB0-F1
#
_entry.id   AF-A0A511DTB0-F1
#
_cell.length_a   1.000
_cell.length_b   1.000
_cell.length_c   1.000
_cell.angle_alpha   90.00
_cell.angle_beta   90.00
_cell.angle_gamma   90.00
#
_symmetry.space_group_name_H-M   'P 1'
#
loop_
_entity.id
_entity.type
_entity.pdbx_description
1 polymer ?
#
loop_
_entity_poly.entity_id
_entity_poly.type
_entity_poly.pdbx_seq_one_letter_code
_entity_poly.pdbx_strand_id
1 'polypeptide(L)'
;MENQEHTYKSTKQLGFLVVLMFALVAILSFKPAFASGETSSDATTSELNTNLTVRPFKLGNTTIDQNNAHHYETAHFNFYWGDSDNASKVTQSYLKEAGTLMEQIWQVYIGEMKMTPPVYAINKPYSQQKPYKINVLLIDTGFKDLQQGWAYADRDSQSYPYFVAQVAALTPNKDWWGSAVPHEFGHDFQFAQGNNSWNDGIYLTAWYEPVANWFREEYAYSDVYRNSGNHLGTSLSEMYLRATMLTPVNGRAFYEAWPLLLFLQHNPDHLDMSTNLMKALLTNGDKSNPNQTFYQILRANTPKVDQKTLFGDYASRVASLEWAGSATKSYSPKKLYQTAFKKLLKNRNLYWQQFYTQMNKVSKTSNLYRVPNERAPQGNAFNVIQLHPEFKKGKSSTSVGVKLTGLSKKAGADWRARLIVQPKDGSAAKYSSLFKSGQTKSIKAKTSDKVYLSVAATPSTQDIDDNTFGLPIDSEKFTEMNHPYSTKARYPYQIRLSHAAPATRPNISTKGIKGHHTKQGGFVANTASVSKTVKVSKGSAVLGNAKVSGHVKLTGHATVRDNATVKGNVRLSGHALVEGKSKVSDNVKVKDYGIVDGQAIVSGNAQITKMAIVKDGAHVSDHAVVTDSALVSGNYSVLDHARMEGMAIGGGGTGKSESGLAGTAEATGDFFDDSGYLVQAGTLSGYEVISTSLDQYKNGYINPKNASK
;
A
#
# COMPACT_ATOMS: atom_id res chain seq x y z
N MET A 1 4.34 -6.09 11.38
CA MET A 1 5.17 -5.93 12.60
C MET A 1 6.21 -7.01 12.50
N GLU A 2 7.48 -6.63 12.62
CA GLU A 2 8.70 -7.45 12.43
C GLU A 2 8.49 -8.93 12.04
N ASN A 3 8.67 -9.21 10.75
CA ASN A 3 9.11 -10.55 10.34
C ASN A 3 10.55 -10.72 10.86
N GLN A 4 10.82 -11.80 11.60
CA GLN A 4 12.17 -12.33 11.77
C GLN A 4 12.14 -13.85 11.65
N GLU A 5 12.70 -14.35 10.56
CA GLU A 5 13.11 -15.74 10.45
C GLU A 5 14.41 -15.93 11.25
N HIS A 6 14.46 -16.89 12.15
CA HIS A 6 15.72 -17.37 12.72
C HIS A 6 15.66 -18.87 13.05
N THR A 7 16.84 -19.49 13.06
CA THR A 7 17.04 -20.90 12.75
C THR A 7 16.92 -21.85 13.95
N TYR A 8 16.62 -23.12 13.67
CA TYR A 8 16.45 -24.21 14.64
C TYR A 8 17.64 -24.42 15.61
N LYS A 9 17.32 -24.62 16.90
CA LYS A 9 17.77 -25.79 17.72
C LYS A 9 16.95 -25.92 19.01
N SER A 10 17.11 -27.03 19.74
CA SER A 10 16.05 -27.64 20.58
C SER A 10 16.40 -27.79 22.07
N THR A 11 15.37 -27.89 22.94
CA THR A 11 15.30 -28.86 24.07
C THR A 11 13.88 -29.04 24.68
N LYS A 12 13.33 -30.25 24.48
CA LYS A 12 12.48 -31.13 25.35
C LYS A 12 11.60 -30.64 26.54
N GLN A 13 10.38 -31.21 26.60
CA GLN A 13 9.54 -31.63 27.78
C GLN A 13 8.92 -30.49 28.64
N LEU A 14 7.71 -30.56 29.25
CA LEU A 14 6.56 -31.52 29.40
C LEU A 14 5.31 -30.67 29.84
N GLY A 15 4.01 -31.04 29.88
CA GLY A 15 3.16 -32.16 29.42
C GLY A 15 1.88 -32.31 30.31
N PHE A 16 0.85 -33.08 29.88
CA PHE A 16 -0.43 -33.43 30.59
C PHE A 16 -1.43 -32.25 30.86
N LEU A 17 -2.79 -32.40 30.93
CA LEU A 17 -3.76 -33.44 30.50
C LEU A 17 -5.23 -32.91 30.53
N VAL A 18 -6.05 -33.24 29.50
CA VAL A 18 -7.54 -33.44 29.40
C VAL A 18 -8.56 -32.73 30.35
N VAL A 19 -9.68 -32.22 29.78
CA VAL A 19 -11.10 -32.65 30.05
C VAL A 19 -12.10 -31.99 29.05
N LEU A 20 -13.12 -32.74 28.63
CA LEU A 20 -14.23 -32.34 27.73
C LEU A 20 -15.41 -31.70 28.49
N MET A 21 -16.27 -30.91 27.81
CA MET A 21 -17.69 -31.29 27.64
C MET A 21 -18.43 -30.53 26.52
N PHE A 22 -19.66 -30.98 26.21
CA PHE A 22 -20.44 -30.68 25.00
C PHE A 22 -21.44 -29.52 25.13
N ALA A 23 -21.81 -28.93 24.00
CA ALA A 23 -23.18 -28.50 23.70
C ALA A 23 -23.47 -28.55 22.19
N LEU A 24 -24.63 -29.09 21.79
CA LEU A 24 -25.21 -28.97 20.45
C LEU A 24 -26.14 -27.74 20.39
N VAL A 25 -26.51 -27.26 19.19
CA VAL A 25 -27.92 -27.16 18.74
C VAL A 25 -28.05 -26.65 17.29
N ALA A 26 -28.90 -27.35 16.52
CA ALA A 26 -29.69 -27.00 15.31
C ALA A 26 -29.14 -26.12 14.16
N ILE A 27 -29.52 -26.54 12.95
CA ILE A 27 -29.41 -25.81 11.66
C ILE A 27 -30.80 -25.26 11.29
N LEU A 28 -30.87 -24.08 10.67
CA LEU A 28 -32.04 -23.63 9.91
C LEU A 28 -31.61 -22.98 8.59
N SER A 29 -32.23 -23.44 7.50
CA SER A 29 -31.82 -23.11 6.12
C SER A 29 -32.83 -22.18 5.44
N PHE A 30 -32.35 -21.18 4.70
CA PHE A 30 -33.17 -20.33 3.83
C PHE A 30 -32.56 -20.23 2.42
N LYS A 31 -33.41 -20.31 1.39
CA LYS A 31 -33.09 -20.01 -0.02
C LYS A 31 -34.16 -19.05 -0.59
N PRO A 32 -33.77 -17.99 -1.29
CA PRO A 32 -34.58 -17.36 -2.33
C PRO A 32 -34.08 -17.79 -3.73
N ALA A 33 -34.94 -17.70 -4.74
CA ALA A 33 -34.64 -18.04 -6.13
C ALA A 33 -35.01 -16.90 -7.07
N PHE A 34 -34.25 -16.71 -8.15
CA PHE A 34 -34.60 -15.83 -9.27
C PHE A 34 -34.08 -16.39 -10.60
N ALA A 35 -34.81 -16.07 -11.67
CA ALA A 35 -34.59 -16.38 -13.07
C ALA A 35 -34.57 -15.04 -13.85
N SER A 36 -34.20 -14.90 -15.13
CA SER A 36 -33.38 -15.70 -16.07
C SER A 36 -33.20 -14.83 -17.33
N GLY A 37 -32.05 -14.87 -17.99
CA GLY A 37 -31.83 -14.14 -19.25
C GLY A 37 -30.49 -14.48 -19.89
N GLU A 38 -30.52 -14.77 -21.19
CA GLU A 38 -29.39 -15.26 -22.00
C GLU A 38 -28.82 -14.13 -22.90
N THR A 39 -27.67 -14.23 -23.58
CA THR A 39 -26.75 -15.36 -23.85
C THR A 39 -25.29 -14.93 -23.73
N SER A 40 -24.49 -15.72 -23.00
CA SER A 40 -23.14 -16.14 -23.39
C SER A 40 -22.80 -17.41 -22.59
N SER A 41 -21.92 -18.28 -23.08
CA SER A 41 -21.73 -19.62 -22.52
C SER A 41 -20.81 -19.65 -21.28
N ASP A 42 -21.09 -18.79 -20.30
CA ASP A 42 -20.56 -18.90 -18.94
C ASP A 42 -21.17 -20.14 -18.25
N ALA A 43 -20.36 -20.90 -17.51
CA ALA A 43 -20.85 -22.01 -16.70
C ALA A 43 -21.86 -21.47 -15.65
N THR A 44 -23.12 -21.87 -15.77
CA THR A 44 -24.20 -21.29 -14.96
C THR A 44 -24.15 -21.83 -13.53
N THR A 45 -24.53 -21.02 -12.55
CA THR A 45 -24.47 -21.37 -11.12
C THR A 45 -25.34 -22.57 -10.71
N SER A 46 -26.15 -23.11 -11.63
CA SER A 46 -26.87 -24.39 -11.51
C SER A 46 -25.96 -25.62 -11.49
N GLU A 47 -24.80 -25.59 -12.16
CA GLU A 47 -23.88 -26.74 -12.28
C GLU A 47 -23.11 -27.06 -11.00
N LEU A 48 -23.15 -26.17 -10.00
CA LEU A 48 -22.45 -26.30 -8.71
C LEU A 48 -23.10 -27.31 -7.73
N ASN A 49 -24.11 -28.07 -8.16
CA ASN A 49 -24.62 -29.25 -7.43
C ASN A 49 -24.06 -30.57 -8.00
N THR A 50 -22.97 -30.53 -8.79
CA THR A 50 -22.35 -31.72 -9.39
C THR A 50 -21.43 -32.46 -8.42
N ASN A 51 -21.37 -33.78 -8.57
CA ASN A 51 -20.35 -34.61 -7.90
C ASN A 51 -18.98 -34.37 -8.54
N LEU A 52 -18.30 -33.29 -8.13
CA LEU A 52 -16.91 -33.01 -8.49
C LEU A 52 -16.03 -34.22 -8.17
N THR A 53 -15.20 -34.66 -9.12
CA THR A 53 -14.32 -35.83 -8.90
C THR A 53 -12.88 -35.43 -8.60
N VAL A 54 -12.20 -36.20 -7.76
CA VAL A 54 -10.74 -36.12 -7.62
C VAL A 54 -10.06 -36.40 -8.97
N ARG A 55 -8.92 -35.76 -9.22
CA ARG A 55 -7.98 -36.08 -10.31
C ARG A 55 -6.55 -36.10 -9.77
N PRO A 56 -5.65 -36.95 -10.31
CA PRO A 56 -4.22 -36.83 -10.07
C PRO A 56 -3.73 -35.41 -10.38
N PHE A 57 -2.91 -34.86 -9.50
CA PHE A 57 -2.10 -33.67 -9.79
C PHE A 57 -0.90 -34.06 -10.67
N LYS A 58 -0.52 -33.22 -11.64
CA LYS A 58 0.59 -33.51 -12.57
C LYS A 58 1.47 -32.29 -12.85
N LEU A 59 2.75 -32.34 -12.49
CA LEU A 59 3.74 -31.30 -12.79
C LEU A 59 5.01 -31.93 -13.37
N GLY A 60 5.23 -31.74 -14.67
CA GLY A 60 6.31 -32.40 -15.40
C GLY A 60 6.19 -33.93 -15.31
N ASN A 61 7.17 -34.58 -14.71
CA ASN A 61 7.17 -36.02 -14.46
C ASN A 61 6.48 -36.41 -13.14
N THR A 62 6.28 -35.47 -12.23
CA THR A 62 5.70 -35.72 -10.90
C THR A 62 4.19 -35.88 -11.03
N THR A 63 3.67 -37.00 -10.53
CA THR A 63 2.22 -37.26 -10.39
C THR A 63 1.92 -37.54 -8.92
N ILE A 64 0.93 -36.86 -8.35
CA ILE A 64 0.46 -37.08 -6.98
C ILE A 64 -1.01 -37.52 -7.06
N ASP A 65 -1.31 -38.69 -6.50
CA ASP A 65 -2.66 -39.25 -6.42
C ASP A 65 -2.87 -40.15 -5.19
N GLN A 66 -4.06 -40.75 -5.09
CA GLN A 66 -4.50 -41.55 -3.94
C GLN A 66 -3.69 -42.84 -3.71
N ASN A 67 -2.81 -43.23 -4.65
CA ASN A 67 -1.95 -44.41 -4.52
C ASN A 67 -0.56 -44.08 -3.96
N ASN A 68 -0.13 -42.81 -4.01
CA ASN A 68 1.21 -42.39 -3.60
C ASN A 68 1.26 -41.18 -2.63
N ALA A 69 0.10 -40.67 -2.22
CA ALA A 69 -0.06 -39.70 -1.15
C ALA A 69 -1.32 -40.01 -0.32
N HIS A 70 -1.29 -39.64 0.96
CA HIS A 70 -2.50 -39.56 1.77
C HIS A 70 -3.44 -38.48 1.20
N HIS A 71 -4.76 -38.67 1.31
CA HIS A 71 -5.74 -37.69 0.82
C HIS A 71 -6.92 -37.45 1.77
N TYR A 72 -7.60 -36.31 1.59
CA TYR A 72 -8.82 -35.94 2.31
C TYR A 72 -9.70 -35.00 1.48
N GLU A 73 -11.01 -35.21 1.45
CA GLU A 73 -11.93 -34.49 0.57
C GLU A 73 -12.94 -33.62 1.34
N THR A 74 -13.26 -32.46 0.75
CA THR A 74 -14.41 -31.62 1.14
C THR A 74 -15.44 -31.60 0.00
N ALA A 75 -16.31 -30.58 -0.11
CA ALA A 75 -17.18 -30.43 -1.28
C ALA A 75 -16.37 -30.07 -2.54
N HIS A 76 -15.51 -29.05 -2.46
CA HIS A 76 -14.80 -28.49 -3.60
C HIS A 76 -13.29 -28.82 -3.65
N PHE A 77 -12.71 -29.38 -2.57
CA PHE A 77 -11.27 -29.61 -2.45
C PHE A 77 -10.91 -31.08 -2.21
N ASN A 78 -9.71 -31.44 -2.66
CA ASN A 78 -9.03 -32.69 -2.30
C ASN A 78 -7.60 -32.36 -1.85
N PHE A 79 -7.31 -32.60 -0.57
CA PHE A 79 -6.01 -32.38 0.04
C PHE A 79 -5.11 -33.58 -0.23
N TYR A 80 -3.81 -33.36 -0.49
CA TYR A 80 -2.78 -34.39 -0.57
C TYR A 80 -1.61 -34.07 0.38
N TRP A 81 -1.07 -35.09 1.04
CA TRP A 81 0.17 -35.00 1.84
C TRP A 81 0.97 -36.31 1.84
N GLY A 82 2.27 -36.22 2.08
CA GLY A 82 3.20 -37.35 2.18
C GLY A 82 3.46 -37.82 3.62
N ASP A 83 4.46 -38.68 3.78
CA ASP A 83 4.74 -39.41 5.03
C ASP A 83 5.79 -38.77 5.96
N SER A 84 6.46 -37.67 5.56
CA SER A 84 7.63 -37.13 6.26
C SER A 84 7.44 -35.71 6.81
N ASP A 85 8.47 -35.20 7.50
CA ASP A 85 8.57 -33.80 7.94
C ASP A 85 7.35 -33.35 8.78
N ASN A 86 6.49 -32.47 8.27
CA ASN A 86 5.31 -32.00 8.99
C ASN A 86 4.05 -32.88 8.81
N ALA A 87 4.13 -34.02 8.11
CA ALA A 87 3.02 -34.98 7.94
C ALA A 87 2.33 -35.36 9.26
N SER A 88 3.12 -35.55 10.32
CA SER A 88 2.62 -35.88 11.68
C SER A 88 1.69 -34.82 12.31
N LYS A 89 1.65 -33.60 11.75
CA LYS A 89 0.72 -32.52 12.16
C LYS A 89 -0.60 -32.53 11.37
N VAL A 90 -0.66 -33.25 10.24
CA VAL A 90 -1.83 -33.34 9.36
C VAL A 90 -2.86 -34.31 9.96
N THR A 91 -3.49 -33.87 11.05
CA THR A 91 -4.50 -34.64 11.78
C THR A 91 -5.90 -34.45 11.19
N GLN A 92 -6.83 -35.34 11.53
CA GLN A 92 -8.22 -35.24 11.10
C GLN A 92 -8.92 -33.94 11.55
N SER A 93 -8.52 -33.34 12.68
CA SER A 93 -9.03 -32.02 13.11
C SER A 93 -8.47 -30.91 12.23
N TYR A 94 -7.15 -30.89 12.04
CA TYR A 94 -6.46 -29.96 11.14
C TYR A 94 -7.07 -29.97 9.73
N LEU A 95 -7.27 -31.16 9.14
CA LEU A 95 -7.87 -31.33 7.81
C LEU A 95 -9.30 -30.80 7.74
N LYS A 96 -10.11 -31.04 8.78
CA LYS A 96 -11.48 -30.53 8.87
C LYS A 96 -11.50 -28.99 8.98
N GLU A 97 -10.59 -28.40 9.75
CA GLU A 97 -10.53 -26.97 9.99
C GLU A 97 -9.92 -26.19 8.80
N ALA A 98 -8.86 -26.72 8.18
CA ALA A 98 -8.29 -26.23 6.92
C ALA A 98 -9.29 -26.34 5.76
N GLY A 99 -10.00 -27.48 5.65
CA GLY A 99 -11.11 -27.64 4.70
C GLY A 99 -12.23 -26.62 4.94
N THR A 100 -12.60 -26.37 6.20
CA THR A 100 -13.60 -25.36 6.55
C THR A 100 -13.16 -23.94 6.13
N LEU A 101 -11.88 -23.59 6.25
CA LEU A 101 -11.34 -22.30 5.76
C LEU A 101 -11.46 -22.20 4.22
N MET A 102 -10.99 -23.20 3.48
CA MET A 102 -11.03 -23.19 2.00
C MET A 102 -12.48 -23.11 1.48
N GLU A 103 -13.41 -23.86 2.07
CA GLU A 103 -14.84 -23.81 1.76
C GLU A 103 -15.48 -22.44 2.10
N GLN A 104 -15.02 -21.75 3.15
CA GLN A 104 -15.48 -20.39 3.47
C GLN A 104 -14.97 -19.34 2.48
N ILE A 105 -13.72 -19.45 2.01
CA ILE A 105 -13.18 -18.55 0.97
C ILE A 105 -13.93 -18.77 -0.35
N TRP A 106 -14.13 -20.04 -0.73
CA TRP A 106 -14.95 -20.43 -1.87
C TRP A 106 -16.38 -19.84 -1.83
N GLN A 107 -17.04 -19.89 -0.66
CA GLN A 107 -18.37 -19.31 -0.47
C GLN A 107 -18.42 -17.80 -0.77
N VAL A 108 -17.35 -17.04 -0.50
CA VAL A 108 -17.30 -15.62 -0.89
C VAL A 108 -17.04 -15.47 -2.38
N TYR A 109 -16.05 -16.17 -2.94
CA TYR A 109 -15.63 -15.93 -4.33
C TYR A 109 -16.67 -16.41 -5.37
N ILE A 110 -17.41 -17.48 -5.07
CA ILE A 110 -18.54 -17.94 -5.88
C ILE A 110 -19.86 -17.31 -5.41
N GLY A 111 -20.14 -17.32 -4.10
CA GLY A 111 -21.44 -16.95 -3.55
C GLY A 111 -21.68 -15.45 -3.50
N GLU A 112 -20.67 -14.64 -3.17
CA GLU A 112 -20.76 -13.17 -3.13
C GLU A 112 -20.22 -12.54 -4.42
N MET A 113 -18.99 -12.88 -4.84
CA MET A 113 -18.29 -12.25 -5.97
C MET A 113 -18.61 -12.82 -7.37
N LYS A 114 -19.36 -13.92 -7.44
CA LYS A 114 -19.87 -14.55 -8.69
C LYS A 114 -18.81 -14.96 -9.72
N MET A 115 -17.60 -15.28 -9.28
CA MET A 115 -16.51 -15.70 -10.17
C MET A 115 -16.79 -17.02 -10.90
N THR A 116 -16.06 -17.24 -12.00
CA THR A 116 -15.99 -18.59 -12.58
C THR A 116 -15.18 -19.49 -11.63
N PRO A 117 -15.66 -20.70 -11.30
CA PRO A 117 -14.96 -21.62 -10.39
C PRO A 117 -13.69 -22.22 -11.03
N PRO A 118 -12.59 -22.41 -10.27
CA PRO A 118 -11.35 -23.05 -10.76
C PRO A 118 -11.44 -24.57 -11.04
N VAL A 119 -12.64 -25.10 -11.31
CA VAL A 119 -12.93 -26.55 -11.46
C VAL A 119 -12.78 -27.07 -12.89
N TYR A 120 -12.11 -26.32 -13.78
CA TYR A 120 -11.79 -26.71 -15.15
C TYR A 120 -10.32 -26.38 -15.46
N ALA A 121 -9.77 -26.94 -16.55
CA ALA A 121 -8.53 -26.39 -17.09
C ALA A 121 -8.83 -25.03 -17.73
N ILE A 122 -7.92 -24.07 -17.60
CA ILE A 122 -8.17 -22.67 -17.99
C ILE A 122 -8.32 -22.45 -19.50
N ASN A 123 -8.07 -23.48 -20.30
CA ASN A 123 -8.33 -23.51 -21.74
C ASN A 123 -9.84 -23.64 -21.99
N LYS A 124 -10.38 -22.91 -22.97
CA LYS A 124 -11.82 -22.93 -23.31
C LYS A 124 -12.08 -23.83 -24.52
N PRO A 125 -13.28 -24.43 -24.67
CA PRO A 125 -14.48 -24.27 -23.82
C PRO A 125 -14.48 -25.19 -22.58
N TYR A 126 -15.07 -24.69 -21.49
CA TYR A 126 -15.22 -25.47 -20.25
C TYR A 126 -16.32 -26.54 -20.34
N SER A 127 -17.35 -26.33 -21.16
CA SER A 127 -18.45 -27.27 -21.38
C SER A 127 -18.06 -28.59 -22.06
N GLN A 128 -16.82 -28.72 -22.53
CA GLN A 128 -16.25 -29.96 -23.07
C GLN A 128 -15.34 -30.69 -22.05
N GLN A 129 -15.27 -30.20 -20.80
CA GLN A 129 -14.37 -30.70 -19.76
C GLN A 129 -15.14 -31.27 -18.58
N LYS A 130 -14.54 -32.28 -17.92
CA LYS A 130 -15.07 -32.84 -16.68
C LYS A 130 -14.62 -31.99 -15.49
N PRO A 131 -15.52 -31.50 -14.63
CA PRO A 131 -15.13 -30.69 -13.48
C PRO A 131 -14.51 -31.54 -12.36
N TYR A 132 -13.59 -30.96 -11.59
CA TYR A 132 -12.78 -31.65 -10.58
C TYR A 132 -12.78 -30.92 -9.22
N LYS A 133 -12.38 -31.63 -8.15
CA LYS A 133 -12.08 -31.02 -6.84
C LYS A 133 -10.68 -30.41 -6.86
N ILE A 134 -10.54 -29.13 -6.49
CA ILE A 134 -9.24 -28.43 -6.48
C ILE A 134 -8.26 -29.20 -5.58
N ASN A 135 -7.08 -29.51 -6.12
CA ASN A 135 -6.04 -30.19 -5.36
C ASN A 135 -5.32 -29.19 -4.46
N VAL A 136 -5.21 -29.53 -3.17
CA VAL A 136 -4.51 -28.75 -2.13
C VAL A 136 -3.30 -29.55 -1.66
N LEU A 137 -2.09 -29.11 -2.01
CA LEU A 137 -0.86 -29.87 -1.75
C LEU A 137 -0.15 -29.34 -0.49
N LEU A 138 0.03 -30.21 0.50
CA LEU A 138 0.76 -29.87 1.74
C LEU A 138 2.26 -30.16 1.56
N ILE A 139 3.01 -29.19 1.04
CA ILE A 139 4.37 -29.38 0.49
C ILE A 139 5.42 -29.83 1.51
N ASP A 140 5.38 -29.32 2.73
CA ASP A 140 6.32 -29.61 3.82
C ASP A 140 6.05 -30.97 4.50
N THR A 141 5.51 -31.93 3.75
CA THR A 141 5.20 -33.30 4.20
C THR A 141 5.94 -34.39 3.41
N GLY A 142 6.92 -33.98 2.58
CA GLY A 142 7.81 -34.88 1.83
C GLY A 142 7.81 -34.70 0.31
N PHE A 143 6.99 -33.78 -0.24
CA PHE A 143 6.90 -33.52 -1.68
C PHE A 143 8.08 -32.70 -2.21
N LYS A 144 9.20 -33.37 -2.48
CA LYS A 144 10.48 -32.76 -2.88
C LYS A 144 10.49 -32.12 -4.28
N ASP A 145 9.65 -32.61 -5.19
CA ASP A 145 9.59 -32.12 -6.57
C ASP A 145 8.77 -30.81 -6.71
N LEU A 146 8.11 -30.38 -5.62
CA LEU A 146 7.31 -29.16 -5.58
C LEU A 146 8.13 -27.99 -5.04
N GLN A 147 7.89 -26.80 -5.59
CA GLN A 147 8.47 -25.56 -5.08
C GLN A 147 8.09 -25.38 -3.61
N GLN A 148 9.10 -25.11 -2.78
CA GLN A 148 8.89 -24.82 -1.37
C GLN A 148 8.61 -23.32 -1.20
N GLY A 149 7.53 -22.99 -0.50
CA GLY A 149 7.07 -21.63 -0.20
C GLY A 149 6.11 -21.66 0.99
N TRP A 150 5.55 -20.53 1.41
CA TRP A 150 4.57 -20.51 2.53
C TRP A 150 3.20 -21.04 2.07
N ALA A 151 2.67 -20.45 1.02
CA ALA A 151 1.56 -20.93 0.20
C ALA A 151 1.70 -20.28 -1.19
N TYR A 152 1.05 -20.86 -2.21
CA TYR A 152 0.89 -20.26 -3.54
C TYR A 152 -0.24 -20.98 -4.31
N ALA A 153 -0.62 -20.43 -5.46
CA ALA A 153 -1.45 -21.13 -6.45
C ALA A 153 -0.82 -21.03 -7.84
N ASP A 154 -1.00 -22.06 -8.67
CA ASP A 154 -0.53 -22.08 -10.06
C ASP A 154 -1.43 -23.02 -10.90
N ARG A 155 -1.03 -23.34 -12.14
CA ARG A 155 -1.71 -24.29 -13.02
C ARG A 155 -0.77 -25.46 -13.30
N ASP A 156 -1.30 -26.67 -13.23
CA ASP A 156 -0.52 -27.89 -13.44
C ASP A 156 -0.18 -28.11 -14.93
N SER A 157 0.57 -29.16 -15.26
CA SER A 157 0.98 -29.45 -16.65
C SER A 157 -0.19 -29.80 -17.60
N GLN A 158 -1.42 -29.89 -17.10
CA GLN A 158 -2.65 -30.00 -17.90
C GLN A 158 -3.48 -28.70 -17.88
N SER A 159 -2.93 -27.59 -17.38
CA SER A 159 -3.56 -26.28 -17.22
C SER A 159 -4.73 -26.22 -16.22
N TYR A 160 -4.84 -27.18 -15.30
CA TYR A 160 -5.79 -27.11 -14.19
C TYR A 160 -5.20 -26.30 -13.02
N PRO A 161 -5.94 -25.35 -12.42
CA PRO A 161 -5.53 -24.66 -11.20
C PRO A 161 -5.20 -25.64 -10.05
N TYR A 162 -4.35 -25.25 -9.11
CA TYR A 162 -4.06 -26.01 -7.90
C TYR A 162 -3.46 -25.12 -6.81
N PHE A 163 -3.82 -25.44 -5.56
CA PHE A 163 -3.39 -24.70 -4.38
C PHE A 163 -2.27 -25.43 -3.64
N VAL A 164 -1.30 -24.68 -3.11
CA VAL A 164 -0.17 -25.20 -2.36
C VAL A 164 -0.02 -24.44 -1.05
N ALA A 165 0.27 -25.17 0.03
CA ALA A 165 0.50 -24.59 1.34
C ALA A 165 1.47 -25.44 2.17
N GLN A 166 2.23 -24.79 3.05
CA GLN A 166 2.78 -25.50 4.20
C GLN A 166 1.65 -25.87 5.17
N VAL A 167 1.83 -26.94 5.95
CA VAL A 167 0.92 -27.30 7.05
C VAL A 167 0.72 -26.10 7.99
N ALA A 168 1.76 -25.30 8.20
CA ALA A 168 1.72 -24.07 9.00
C ALA A 168 0.83 -22.96 8.40
N ALA A 169 0.70 -22.85 7.07
CA ALA A 169 -0.09 -21.81 6.42
C ALA A 169 -1.60 -22.03 6.53
N LEU A 170 -2.03 -23.30 6.53
CA LEU A 170 -3.42 -23.71 6.77
C LEU A 170 -3.69 -24.10 8.24
N THR A 171 -2.73 -23.92 9.15
CA THR A 171 -2.93 -24.18 10.59
C THR A 171 -3.90 -23.12 11.18
N PRO A 172 -5.00 -23.51 11.83
CA PRO A 172 -6.00 -22.57 12.36
C PRO A 172 -5.45 -21.62 13.43
N ASN A 173 -5.21 -20.36 13.07
CA ASN A 173 -4.82 -19.30 14.00
C ASN A 173 -5.56 -17.98 13.70
N LYS A 174 -6.37 -17.52 14.66
CA LYS A 174 -7.41 -16.49 14.50
C LYS A 174 -6.91 -15.11 14.09
N ASP A 175 -5.64 -14.82 14.37
CA ASP A 175 -5.00 -13.54 14.02
C ASP A 175 -4.19 -13.56 12.71
N TRP A 176 -3.93 -14.74 12.13
CA TRP A 176 -3.02 -14.92 10.98
C TRP A 176 -3.66 -15.57 9.73
N TRP A 177 -4.66 -16.45 9.92
CA TRP A 177 -5.21 -17.33 8.87
C TRP A 177 -5.76 -16.65 7.59
N GLY A 178 -6.00 -15.33 7.61
CA GLY A 178 -6.81 -14.63 6.62
C GLY A 178 -6.08 -13.63 5.71
N SER A 179 -4.76 -13.47 5.80
CA SER A 179 -4.01 -12.57 4.90
C SER A 179 -3.26 -13.27 3.77
N ALA A 180 -2.75 -14.48 3.99
CA ALA A 180 -2.02 -15.23 2.97
C ALA A 180 -2.94 -16.18 2.19
N VAL A 181 -3.59 -17.13 2.86
CA VAL A 181 -4.42 -18.17 2.19
C VAL A 181 -5.46 -17.60 1.20
N PRO A 182 -6.32 -16.61 1.55
CA PRO A 182 -7.26 -16.03 0.58
C PRO A 182 -6.61 -15.09 -0.45
N HIS A 183 -5.36 -14.64 -0.23
CA HIS A 183 -4.61 -13.91 -1.25
C HIS A 183 -4.13 -14.90 -2.31
N GLU A 184 -3.34 -15.90 -1.90
CA GLU A 184 -2.79 -16.94 -2.79
C GLU A 184 -3.91 -17.70 -3.53
N PHE A 185 -4.96 -18.11 -2.82
CA PHE A 185 -6.11 -18.80 -3.41
C PHE A 185 -6.96 -17.90 -4.31
N GLY A 186 -6.80 -16.57 -4.21
CA GLY A 186 -7.34 -15.62 -5.19
C GLY A 186 -6.74 -15.79 -6.60
N HIS A 187 -5.51 -16.31 -6.72
CA HIS A 187 -4.90 -16.57 -8.03
C HIS A 187 -5.50 -17.78 -8.76
N ASP A 188 -5.89 -18.86 -8.06
CA ASP A 188 -6.68 -19.95 -8.67
C ASP A 188 -7.96 -19.39 -9.34
N PHE A 189 -8.61 -18.44 -8.67
CA PHE A 189 -9.77 -17.73 -9.19
C PHE A 189 -9.45 -16.71 -10.29
N GLN A 190 -8.29 -16.07 -10.28
CA GLN A 190 -7.79 -15.26 -11.41
C GLN A 190 -7.64 -16.14 -12.65
N PHE A 191 -6.91 -17.25 -12.54
CA PHE A 191 -6.65 -18.20 -13.62
C PHE A 191 -7.96 -18.77 -14.21
N ALA A 192 -8.94 -19.07 -13.35
CA ALA A 192 -10.24 -19.62 -13.74
C ALA A 192 -11.06 -18.74 -14.71
N GLN A 193 -10.81 -17.43 -14.79
CA GLN A 193 -11.53 -16.55 -15.72
C GLN A 193 -11.09 -16.78 -17.19
N GLY A 194 -9.92 -17.42 -17.40
CA GLY A 194 -9.52 -18.07 -18.64
C GLY A 194 -8.05 -17.93 -18.98
N ASN A 195 -7.58 -18.72 -19.95
CA ASN A 195 -6.25 -18.60 -20.52
C ASN A 195 -6.14 -17.33 -21.40
N ASN A 196 -5.95 -16.17 -20.75
CA ASN A 196 -5.83 -14.86 -21.39
C ASN A 196 -4.65 -14.05 -20.82
N SER A 197 -4.48 -12.82 -21.31
CA SER A 197 -3.38 -11.90 -20.98
C SER A 197 -3.25 -11.53 -19.50
N TRP A 198 -4.25 -11.78 -18.64
CA TRP A 198 -4.10 -11.64 -17.18
C TRP A 198 -3.17 -12.70 -16.55
N ASN A 199 -2.79 -13.72 -17.30
CA ASN A 199 -1.93 -14.81 -16.83
C ASN A 199 -0.46 -14.66 -17.27
N ASP A 200 -0.22 -13.98 -18.40
CA ASP A 200 1.08 -13.92 -19.09
C ASP A 200 1.38 -12.59 -19.84
N GLY A 201 0.44 -11.64 -19.85
CA GLY A 201 0.59 -10.34 -20.51
C GLY A 201 1.53 -9.42 -19.73
N ILE A 202 2.59 -8.92 -20.39
CA ILE A 202 3.73 -8.29 -19.70
C ILE A 202 3.41 -6.94 -19.00
N TYR A 203 2.28 -6.30 -19.33
CA TYR A 203 1.76 -5.10 -18.67
C TYR A 203 0.70 -5.40 -17.58
N LEU A 204 0.27 -6.66 -17.47
CA LEU A 204 -0.72 -7.15 -16.49
C LEU A 204 -0.07 -7.93 -15.34
N THR A 205 1.18 -8.38 -15.48
CA THR A 205 2.03 -8.94 -14.41
C THR A 205 1.98 -8.10 -13.11
N ALA A 206 2.14 -6.77 -13.22
CA ALA A 206 2.11 -5.85 -12.09
C ALA A 206 0.71 -5.67 -11.44
N TRP A 207 -0.34 -6.27 -12.02
CA TRP A 207 -1.69 -6.35 -11.48
C TRP A 207 -2.03 -7.70 -10.86
N TYR A 208 -1.15 -8.71 -10.98
CA TYR A 208 -1.29 -10.03 -10.34
C TYR A 208 -1.53 -9.87 -8.82
N GLU A 209 -0.59 -9.24 -8.13
CA GLU A 209 -0.60 -9.00 -6.69
C GLU A 209 -1.80 -8.12 -6.21
N PRO A 210 -2.17 -7.03 -6.92
CA PRO A 210 -3.45 -6.35 -6.72
C PRO A 210 -4.69 -7.22 -6.78
N VAL A 211 -4.77 -8.19 -7.69
CA VAL A 211 -5.96 -9.04 -7.86
C VAL A 211 -6.11 -10.00 -6.68
N ALA A 212 -5.03 -10.66 -6.25
CA ALA A 212 -5.03 -11.48 -5.04
C ALA A 212 -5.29 -10.67 -3.76
N ASN A 213 -4.66 -9.50 -3.60
CA ASN A 213 -4.98 -8.62 -2.47
C ASN A 213 -6.43 -8.14 -2.50
N TRP A 214 -7.01 -7.87 -3.67
CA TRP A 214 -8.43 -7.56 -3.80
C TRP A 214 -9.32 -8.72 -3.33
N PHE A 215 -9.09 -9.94 -3.81
CA PHE A 215 -9.76 -11.16 -3.34
C PHE A 215 -9.68 -11.33 -1.81
N ARG A 216 -8.52 -11.10 -1.21
CA ARG A 216 -8.29 -11.17 0.24
C ARG A 216 -8.95 -10.04 1.03
N GLU A 217 -9.10 -8.84 0.45
CA GLU A 217 -9.80 -7.74 1.11
C GLU A 217 -11.33 -7.99 1.08
N GLU A 218 -11.90 -8.41 -0.05
CA GLU A 218 -13.32 -8.82 -0.17
C GLU A 218 -13.66 -9.95 0.82
N TYR A 219 -12.83 -11.01 0.89
CA TYR A 219 -12.99 -12.06 1.89
C TYR A 219 -13.03 -11.50 3.32
N ALA A 220 -12.10 -10.61 3.68
CA ALA A 220 -12.09 -9.98 5.00
C ALA A 220 -13.27 -9.02 5.27
N TYR A 221 -14.02 -8.59 4.26
CA TYR A 221 -15.23 -7.77 4.42
C TYR A 221 -16.53 -8.58 4.45
N SER A 222 -16.52 -9.82 3.95
CA SER A 222 -17.66 -10.72 3.91
C SER A 222 -18.27 -11.03 5.29
N ASP A 223 -19.57 -11.37 5.30
CA ASP A 223 -20.22 -11.84 6.52
C ASP A 223 -19.79 -13.28 6.87
N VAL A 224 -19.44 -14.10 5.87
CA VAL A 224 -18.85 -15.43 6.07
C VAL A 224 -17.61 -15.34 6.97
N TYR A 225 -16.68 -14.45 6.63
CA TYR A 225 -15.46 -14.25 7.39
C TYR A 225 -15.73 -13.77 8.82
N ARG A 226 -16.64 -12.81 8.99
CA ARG A 226 -16.90 -12.20 10.29
C ARG A 226 -17.70 -13.12 11.22
N ASN A 227 -18.59 -13.94 10.68
CA ASN A 227 -19.34 -14.95 11.42
C ASN A 227 -18.50 -16.16 11.84
N SER A 228 -17.34 -16.41 11.21
CA SER A 228 -16.36 -17.40 11.68
C SER A 228 -15.69 -17.03 13.02
N GLY A 229 -15.93 -15.82 13.53
CA GLY A 229 -15.34 -15.29 14.76
C GLY A 229 -13.98 -14.60 14.58
N ASN A 230 -13.53 -14.39 13.34
CA ASN A 230 -12.20 -13.89 13.03
C ASN A 230 -12.17 -12.38 12.67
N HIS A 231 -11.06 -11.72 12.98
CA HIS A 231 -11.04 -10.27 13.20
C HIS A 231 -9.96 -9.48 12.43
N LEU A 232 -9.22 -10.13 11.52
CA LEU A 232 -8.26 -9.50 10.59
C LEU A 232 -8.70 -8.12 10.04
N GLY A 233 -7.73 -7.21 9.92
CA GLY A 233 -7.93 -5.90 9.32
C GLY A 233 -7.77 -5.87 7.80
N THR A 234 -7.60 -4.66 7.28
CA THR A 234 -7.19 -4.37 5.89
C THR A 234 -5.66 -4.40 5.76
N SER A 235 -5.18 -4.65 4.54
CA SER A 235 -3.77 -4.62 4.12
C SER A 235 -3.27 -3.22 3.77
N LEU A 236 -4.04 -2.16 4.10
CA LEU A 236 -3.69 -0.77 3.83
C LEU A 236 -2.33 -0.37 4.44
N SER A 237 -1.31 -0.24 3.59
CA SER A 237 0.08 0.06 3.97
C SER A 237 0.40 1.56 3.96
N GLU A 238 1.52 1.92 4.60
CA GLU A 238 2.15 3.22 4.45
C GLU A 238 2.77 3.47 3.07
N MET A 239 3.08 2.43 2.28
CA MET A 239 3.68 2.57 0.95
C MET A 239 2.64 3.04 -0.08
N TYR A 240 1.46 2.42 -0.13
CA TYR A 240 0.33 2.93 -0.94
C TYR A 240 0.02 4.40 -0.59
N LEU A 241 -0.11 4.69 0.70
CA LEU A 241 -0.45 6.04 1.18
C LEU A 241 0.67 7.06 0.93
N ARG A 242 1.95 6.62 0.86
CA ARG A 242 3.09 7.42 0.36
C ARG A 242 3.02 7.64 -1.15
N ALA A 243 2.59 6.64 -1.91
CA ALA A 243 2.74 6.57 -3.36
C ALA A 243 1.54 7.12 -4.17
N THR A 244 0.47 7.59 -3.53
CA THR A 244 -0.75 8.10 -4.22
C THR A 244 -0.57 9.11 -5.37
N MET A 245 0.56 9.84 -5.44
CA MET A 245 0.90 10.73 -6.57
C MET A 245 1.60 10.04 -7.75
N LEU A 246 1.93 8.76 -7.62
CA LEU A 246 2.44 7.89 -8.67
C LEU A 246 1.28 7.10 -9.29
N THR A 247 1.50 6.50 -10.47
CA THR A 247 0.50 5.67 -11.14
C THR A 247 -0.12 4.63 -10.18
N PRO A 248 -1.43 4.33 -10.26
CA PRO A 248 -2.11 3.43 -9.32
C PRO A 248 -1.37 2.12 -9.06
N VAL A 249 -0.86 1.50 -10.13
CA VAL A 249 0.24 0.52 -10.07
C VAL A 249 1.55 1.27 -10.38
N ASN A 250 2.48 1.26 -9.43
CA ASN A 250 3.83 1.84 -9.50
C ASN A 250 4.79 0.96 -8.69
N GLY A 251 6.07 0.92 -9.04
CA GLY A 251 7.00 -0.10 -8.49
C GLY A 251 7.06 -0.16 -6.96
N ARG A 252 6.89 0.96 -6.26
CA ARG A 252 7.01 1.01 -4.78
C ARG A 252 5.83 0.40 -4.02
N ALA A 253 4.70 0.20 -4.69
CA ALA A 253 3.44 -0.13 -4.06
C ALA A 253 2.50 -0.86 -5.04
N PHE A 254 3.06 -1.68 -5.95
CA PHE A 254 2.23 -2.37 -6.95
C PHE A 254 1.33 -3.41 -6.28
N TYR A 255 1.86 -4.20 -5.33
CA TYR A 255 1.08 -5.08 -4.44
C TYR A 255 -0.17 -4.39 -3.89
N GLU A 256 -0.07 -3.13 -3.47
CA GLU A 256 -1.15 -2.40 -2.81
C GLU A 256 -2.03 -1.54 -3.74
N ALA A 257 -2.06 -1.81 -5.06
CA ALA A 257 -2.96 -1.10 -5.98
C ALA A 257 -4.43 -1.56 -5.93
N TRP A 258 -4.74 -2.61 -5.16
CA TRP A 258 -6.09 -3.14 -4.92
C TRP A 258 -7.19 -2.12 -4.52
N PRO A 259 -6.93 -0.93 -3.92
CA PRO A 259 -7.98 0.04 -3.64
C PRO A 259 -8.70 0.55 -4.90
N LEU A 260 -8.05 0.53 -6.07
CA LEU A 260 -8.71 0.83 -7.34
C LEU A 260 -9.69 -0.28 -7.74
N LEU A 261 -9.32 -1.54 -7.56
CA LEU A 261 -10.15 -2.70 -7.91
C LEU A 261 -11.41 -2.74 -7.04
N LEU A 262 -11.29 -2.47 -5.73
CA LEU A 262 -12.45 -2.28 -4.84
C LEU A 262 -13.34 -1.09 -5.25
N PHE A 263 -12.76 0.03 -5.71
CA PHE A 263 -13.56 1.16 -6.20
C PHE A 263 -14.36 0.80 -7.45
N LEU A 264 -13.77 0.03 -8.36
CA LEU A 264 -14.44 -0.47 -9.56
C LEU A 264 -15.52 -1.51 -9.23
N GLN A 265 -15.26 -2.42 -8.28
CA GLN A 265 -16.21 -3.46 -7.87
C GLN A 265 -17.43 -2.89 -7.11
N HIS A 266 -17.20 -1.99 -6.14
CA HIS A 266 -18.29 -1.45 -5.32
C HIS A 266 -18.96 -0.21 -5.92
N ASN A 267 -18.34 0.44 -6.91
CA ASN A 267 -18.88 1.59 -7.66
C ASN A 267 -19.61 2.65 -6.79
N PRO A 268 -18.94 3.25 -5.79
CA PRO A 268 -19.59 4.08 -4.76
C PRO A 268 -20.10 5.45 -5.24
N ASP A 269 -19.85 5.80 -6.50
CA ASP A 269 -20.37 6.99 -7.20
C ASP A 269 -21.44 6.64 -8.27
N HIS A 270 -21.80 5.35 -8.42
CA HIS A 270 -22.84 4.85 -9.34
C HIS A 270 -22.62 5.23 -10.82
N LEU A 271 -21.40 5.04 -11.32
CA LEU A 271 -21.04 5.16 -12.74
C LEU A 271 -21.72 4.04 -13.57
N ASP A 272 -21.92 4.25 -14.88
CA ASP A 272 -22.53 3.26 -15.80
C ASP A 272 -21.56 2.10 -16.09
N MET A 273 -21.46 1.20 -15.10
CA MET A 273 -20.57 0.04 -15.06
C MET A 273 -21.34 -1.20 -14.59
N SER A 274 -20.95 -2.38 -15.06
CA SER A 274 -21.53 -3.66 -14.61
C SER A 274 -21.28 -3.90 -13.11
N THR A 275 -22.25 -4.49 -12.41
CA THR A 275 -22.09 -4.96 -11.01
C THR A 275 -21.05 -6.06 -10.86
N ASN A 276 -20.75 -6.77 -11.95
CA ASN A 276 -19.72 -7.82 -12.02
C ASN A 276 -18.49 -7.33 -12.81
N LEU A 277 -18.18 -6.02 -12.79
CA LEU A 277 -17.12 -5.43 -13.60
C LEU A 277 -15.78 -6.15 -13.40
N MET A 278 -15.36 -6.47 -12.17
CA MET A 278 -14.07 -7.14 -11.97
C MET A 278 -14.00 -8.53 -12.63
N LYS A 279 -15.08 -9.32 -12.61
CA LYS A 279 -15.14 -10.58 -13.39
C LYS A 279 -14.99 -10.29 -14.88
N ALA A 280 -15.72 -9.31 -15.42
CA ALA A 280 -15.65 -8.95 -16.84
C ALA A 280 -14.24 -8.49 -17.25
N LEU A 281 -13.55 -7.70 -16.41
CA LEU A 281 -12.17 -7.30 -16.65
C LEU A 281 -11.24 -8.51 -16.73
N LEU A 282 -11.30 -9.42 -15.73
CA LEU A 282 -10.46 -10.62 -15.68
C LEU A 282 -10.75 -11.61 -16.82
N THR A 283 -12.01 -11.77 -17.24
CA THR A 283 -12.38 -12.64 -18.37
C THR A 283 -11.95 -12.06 -19.74
N ASN A 284 -12.01 -10.74 -19.91
CA ASN A 284 -11.87 -10.07 -21.21
C ASN A 284 -10.44 -9.58 -21.53
N GLY A 285 -9.42 -10.30 -21.04
CA GLY A 285 -8.05 -10.18 -21.55
C GLY A 285 -7.92 -10.78 -22.97
N ASP A 286 -7.02 -10.23 -23.77
CA ASP A 286 -6.70 -10.69 -25.13
C ASP A 286 -5.29 -11.30 -25.15
N LYS A 287 -5.22 -12.64 -25.22
CA LYS A 287 -3.95 -13.39 -25.28
C LYS A 287 -3.13 -13.12 -26.54
N SER A 288 -3.76 -12.62 -27.62
CA SER A 288 -3.05 -12.31 -28.87
C SER A 288 -2.31 -10.97 -28.81
N ASN A 289 -2.60 -10.13 -27.82
CA ASN A 289 -1.99 -8.82 -27.63
C ASN A 289 -1.07 -8.80 -26.39
N PRO A 290 0.23 -9.11 -26.53
CA PRO A 290 1.17 -9.12 -25.41
C PRO A 290 1.45 -7.73 -24.82
N ASN A 291 0.99 -6.65 -25.48
CA ASN A 291 1.11 -5.27 -25.00
C ASN A 291 -0.21 -4.71 -24.42
N GLN A 292 -1.24 -5.54 -24.23
CA GLN A 292 -2.52 -5.10 -23.70
C GLN A 292 -2.39 -4.58 -22.26
N THR A 293 -2.92 -3.39 -21.99
CA THR A 293 -2.86 -2.77 -20.65
C THR A 293 -4.18 -2.88 -19.89
N PHE A 294 -4.11 -2.83 -18.56
CA PHE A 294 -5.28 -2.73 -17.69
C PHE A 294 -6.24 -1.60 -18.12
N TYR A 295 -5.70 -0.43 -18.50
CA TYR A 295 -6.53 0.70 -18.91
C TYR A 295 -7.23 0.50 -20.26
N GLN A 296 -6.68 -0.33 -21.16
CA GLN A 296 -7.36 -0.72 -22.40
C GLN A 296 -8.53 -1.66 -22.10
N ILE A 297 -8.32 -2.68 -21.26
CA ILE A 297 -9.37 -3.61 -20.80
C ILE A 297 -10.48 -2.84 -20.05
N LEU A 298 -10.10 -1.92 -19.14
CA LEU A 298 -11.04 -1.09 -18.40
C LEU A 298 -11.95 -0.28 -19.33
N ARG A 299 -11.37 0.44 -20.31
CA ARG A 299 -12.14 1.23 -21.27
C ARG A 299 -13.07 0.37 -22.14
N ALA A 300 -12.63 -0.80 -22.58
CA ALA A 300 -13.45 -1.73 -23.36
C ALA A 300 -14.67 -2.25 -22.56
N ASN A 301 -14.51 -2.44 -21.23
CA ASN A 301 -15.58 -2.90 -20.34
C ASN A 301 -16.40 -1.76 -19.71
N THR A 302 -15.99 -0.49 -19.85
CA THR A 302 -16.72 0.69 -19.36
C THR A 302 -16.90 1.76 -20.46
N PRO A 303 -17.41 1.43 -21.67
CA PRO A 303 -17.37 2.32 -22.84
C PRO A 303 -18.21 3.60 -22.70
N LYS A 304 -19.13 3.65 -21.74
CA LYS A 304 -19.98 4.82 -21.44
C LYS A 304 -19.41 5.73 -20.34
N VAL A 305 -18.32 5.33 -19.67
CA VAL A 305 -17.76 6.05 -18.51
C VAL A 305 -16.61 6.95 -18.95
N ASP A 306 -16.76 8.26 -18.73
CA ASP A 306 -15.64 9.20 -18.80
C ASP A 306 -14.57 8.79 -17.78
N GLN A 307 -13.47 8.25 -18.29
CA GLN A 307 -12.34 7.79 -17.48
C GLN A 307 -11.76 8.92 -16.61
N LYS A 308 -11.86 10.18 -17.06
CA LYS A 308 -11.40 11.32 -16.26
C LYS A 308 -12.27 11.50 -15.02
N THR A 309 -13.58 11.37 -15.17
CA THR A 309 -14.52 11.35 -14.04
C THR A 309 -14.27 10.15 -13.12
N LEU A 310 -14.05 8.94 -13.66
CA LEU A 310 -13.71 7.73 -12.89
C LEU A 310 -12.50 7.96 -11.97
N PHE A 311 -11.36 8.40 -12.51
CA PHE A 311 -10.15 8.62 -11.69
C PHE A 311 -10.25 9.86 -10.78
N GLY A 312 -11.04 10.87 -11.16
CA GLY A 312 -11.38 12.00 -10.28
C GLY A 312 -12.21 11.60 -9.07
N ASP A 313 -13.14 10.66 -9.24
CA ASP A 313 -14.02 10.16 -8.17
C ASP A 313 -13.28 9.16 -7.27
N TYR A 314 -12.51 8.23 -7.85
CA TYR A 314 -11.60 7.34 -7.12
C TYR A 314 -10.69 8.12 -6.14
N ALA A 315 -9.95 9.11 -6.65
CA ALA A 315 -9.08 9.98 -5.83
C ALA A 315 -9.84 10.69 -4.70
N SER A 316 -11.11 11.03 -4.93
CA SER A 316 -11.97 11.71 -3.97
C SER A 316 -12.49 10.77 -2.88
N ARG A 317 -12.70 9.49 -3.21
CA ARG A 317 -13.04 8.44 -2.24
C ARG A 317 -11.83 7.95 -1.45
N VAL A 318 -10.63 8.00 -2.01
CA VAL A 318 -9.39 7.78 -1.22
C VAL A 318 -9.17 8.91 -0.20
N ALA A 319 -9.46 10.16 -0.55
CA ALA A 319 -9.38 11.29 0.38
C ALA A 319 -10.29 11.16 1.63
N SER A 320 -11.41 10.44 1.54
CA SER A 320 -12.37 10.21 2.63
C SER A 320 -12.26 8.83 3.30
N LEU A 321 -11.46 7.92 2.72
CA LEU A 321 -11.42 6.49 3.04
C LEU A 321 -12.77 5.77 2.75
N GLU A 322 -13.47 6.15 1.67
CA GLU A 322 -14.78 5.63 1.24
C GLU A 322 -14.74 4.95 -0.16
N TRP A 323 -13.61 4.41 -0.61
CA TRP A 323 -13.50 3.80 -1.95
C TRP A 323 -14.33 2.53 -2.13
N ALA A 324 -14.59 1.82 -1.04
CA ALA A 324 -15.56 0.72 -0.97
C ALA A 324 -16.91 1.17 -0.34
N GLY A 325 -17.30 2.43 -0.55
CA GLY A 325 -18.55 3.00 -0.06
C GLY A 325 -18.54 3.45 1.41
N SER A 326 -19.73 3.59 1.98
CA SER A 326 -19.94 4.17 3.32
C SER A 326 -20.00 3.12 4.44
N ALA A 327 -19.85 3.55 5.69
CA ALA A 327 -19.77 2.63 6.82
C ALA A 327 -21.16 2.18 7.34
N THR A 328 -21.66 1.06 6.82
CA THR A 328 -22.91 0.41 7.27
C THR A 328 -22.72 -0.51 8.48
N LYS A 329 -21.58 -1.21 8.57
CA LYS A 329 -21.26 -2.21 9.60
C LYS A 329 -20.00 -1.83 10.39
N SER A 330 -19.79 -2.41 11.57
CA SER A 330 -18.59 -2.17 12.42
C SER A 330 -17.28 -2.55 11.71
N TYR A 331 -17.30 -3.62 10.93
CA TYR A 331 -16.22 -4.14 10.08
C TYR A 331 -16.34 -3.70 8.60
N SER A 332 -17.16 -2.69 8.29
CA SER A 332 -17.21 -2.14 6.93
C SER A 332 -15.83 -1.59 6.50
N PRO A 333 -15.50 -1.61 5.20
CA PRO A 333 -14.18 -1.20 4.70
C PRO A 333 -13.74 0.18 5.23
N LYS A 334 -14.63 1.20 5.16
CA LYS A 334 -14.39 2.54 5.73
C LYS A 334 -13.94 2.51 7.20
N LYS A 335 -14.51 1.64 8.04
CA LYS A 335 -14.12 1.52 9.46
C LYS A 335 -12.77 0.85 9.62
N LEU A 336 -12.45 -0.13 8.79
CA LEU A 336 -11.18 -0.85 8.80
C LEU A 336 -10.04 0.05 8.27
N TYR A 337 -10.22 0.74 7.14
CA TYR A 337 -9.29 1.77 6.66
C TYR A 337 -9.07 2.88 7.70
N GLN A 338 -10.13 3.40 8.31
CA GLN A 338 -10.02 4.40 9.37
C GLN A 338 -9.28 3.89 10.62
N THR A 339 -9.26 2.57 10.85
CA THR A 339 -8.56 1.96 11.99
C THR A 339 -7.10 1.69 11.66
N ALA A 340 -6.81 1.13 10.48
CA ALA A 340 -5.46 0.97 9.95
C ALA A 340 -4.74 2.32 9.82
N PHE A 341 -5.34 3.32 9.18
CA PHE A 341 -4.77 4.66 9.04
C PHE A 341 -4.43 5.31 10.39
N LYS A 342 -5.29 5.16 11.41
CA LYS A 342 -5.00 5.61 12.78
C LYS A 342 -3.86 4.81 13.41
N LYS A 343 -3.76 3.50 13.17
CA LYS A 343 -2.68 2.63 13.65
C LYS A 343 -1.33 3.03 13.03
N LEU A 344 -1.28 3.25 11.71
CA LEU A 344 -0.09 3.72 11.01
C LEU A 344 0.42 5.07 11.52
N LEU A 345 -0.49 6.03 11.75
CA LEU A 345 -0.16 7.34 12.34
C LEU A 345 0.27 7.24 13.82
N LYS A 346 -0.36 6.35 14.61
CA LYS A 346 -0.04 6.13 16.03
C LYS A 346 1.33 5.47 16.21
N ASN A 347 1.62 4.48 15.35
CA ASN A 347 2.83 3.66 15.40
C ASN A 347 4.04 4.30 14.67
N ARG A 348 3.83 5.43 13.96
CA ARG A 348 4.85 6.16 13.18
C ARG A 348 5.39 5.41 11.95
N ASN A 349 4.65 4.44 11.46
CA ASN A 349 4.79 3.89 10.10
C ASN A 349 4.55 4.98 9.04
N LEU A 350 3.47 5.74 9.24
CA LEU A 350 3.07 6.86 8.41
C LEU A 350 3.13 8.16 9.22
N TYR A 351 3.81 9.18 8.71
CA TYR A 351 3.74 10.54 9.24
C TYR A 351 2.79 11.35 8.36
N TRP A 352 2.03 12.26 8.97
CA TRP A 352 0.88 12.94 8.35
C TRP A 352 1.18 13.62 6.99
N GLN A 353 2.41 14.12 6.80
CA GLN A 353 2.89 14.76 5.56
C GLN A 353 3.17 13.79 4.38
N GLN A 354 3.21 12.48 4.61
CA GLN A 354 3.37 11.49 3.53
C GLN A 354 2.11 11.36 2.68
N PHE A 355 0.93 11.41 3.31
CA PHE A 355 -0.37 11.31 2.64
C PHE A 355 -0.95 12.70 2.33
N TYR A 356 -0.97 13.61 3.33
CA TYR A 356 -1.50 14.95 3.14
C TYR A 356 -0.45 15.89 2.54
N THR A 357 -0.60 16.16 1.25
CA THR A 357 0.35 16.94 0.43
C THR A 357 0.45 18.38 0.93
N GLN A 358 1.65 18.80 1.34
CA GLN A 358 1.92 20.17 1.78
C GLN A 358 2.09 21.08 0.57
N MET A 359 1.21 22.06 0.39
CA MET A 359 1.22 22.92 -0.80
C MET A 359 2.18 24.11 -0.62
N ASN A 360 3.09 24.30 -1.58
CA ASN A 360 4.05 25.39 -1.58
C ASN A 360 3.35 26.73 -1.87
N LYS A 361 3.42 27.68 -0.94
CA LYS A 361 2.79 29.00 -1.10
C LYS A 361 3.55 29.84 -2.13
N VAL A 362 2.88 30.28 -3.20
CA VAL A 362 3.54 30.93 -4.36
C VAL A 362 4.13 32.30 -4.00
N SER A 363 3.47 33.06 -3.11
CA SER A 363 4.07 34.21 -2.45
C SER A 363 3.52 34.37 -1.03
N LYS A 364 4.29 35.00 -0.12
CA LYS A 364 3.95 35.15 1.30
C LYS A 364 2.55 35.73 1.54
N THR A 365 2.09 36.65 0.70
CA THR A 365 0.78 37.34 0.79
C THR A 365 -0.33 36.67 -0.02
N SER A 366 -0.01 35.83 -1.02
CA SER A 366 -1.02 35.23 -1.91
C SER A 366 -1.90 34.18 -1.21
N ASN A 367 -3.13 34.01 -1.69
CA ASN A 367 -3.97 32.83 -1.43
C ASN A 367 -3.72 31.70 -2.48
N LEU A 368 -2.53 31.69 -3.09
CA LEU A 368 -2.17 30.85 -4.23
C LEU A 368 -1.07 29.86 -3.81
N TYR A 369 -1.31 28.58 -4.07
CA TYR A 369 -0.44 27.49 -3.62
C TYR A 369 -0.20 26.49 -4.76
N ARG A 370 1.05 26.10 -4.99
CA ARG A 370 1.49 25.15 -6.02
C ARG A 370 1.81 23.80 -5.38
N VAL A 371 1.55 22.69 -6.08
CA VAL A 371 1.97 21.36 -5.63
C VAL A 371 3.52 21.28 -5.61
N PRO A 372 4.17 20.66 -4.61
CA PRO A 372 5.59 20.35 -4.68
C PRO A 372 5.92 19.57 -5.96
N ASN A 373 7.09 19.80 -6.56
CA ASN A 373 7.40 19.24 -7.88
C ASN A 373 7.47 17.71 -7.83
N GLU A 374 8.04 17.15 -6.78
CA GLU A 374 8.10 15.72 -6.50
C GLU A 374 6.71 15.09 -6.26
N ARG A 375 5.75 15.92 -5.83
CA ARG A 375 4.37 15.50 -5.53
C ARG A 375 3.38 15.81 -6.65
N ALA A 376 3.81 16.46 -7.73
CA ALA A 376 2.99 16.63 -8.93
C ALA A 376 2.57 15.25 -9.47
N PRO A 377 1.28 14.96 -9.66
CA PRO A 377 0.83 13.58 -9.89
C PRO A 377 1.18 13.06 -11.29
N GLN A 378 1.40 11.75 -11.41
CA GLN A 378 1.43 11.01 -12.68
C GLN A 378 0.02 10.81 -13.26
N GLY A 379 -0.09 10.23 -14.45
CA GLY A 379 -1.39 9.89 -15.05
C GLY A 379 -2.23 8.97 -14.15
N ASN A 380 -3.52 9.27 -14.00
CA ASN A 380 -4.48 8.59 -13.11
C ASN A 380 -4.10 8.59 -11.61
N ALA A 381 -3.05 9.31 -11.22
CA ALA A 381 -2.60 9.51 -9.85
C ALA A 381 -3.17 10.81 -9.24
N PHE A 382 -3.03 11.00 -7.93
CA PHE A 382 -3.65 12.12 -7.23
C PHE A 382 -2.90 12.61 -5.98
N ASN A 383 -3.29 13.80 -5.52
CA ASN A 383 -2.92 14.33 -4.21
C ASN A 383 -4.17 14.48 -3.33
N VAL A 384 -4.01 14.21 -2.04
CA VAL A 384 -4.96 14.62 -1.00
C VAL A 384 -4.38 15.79 -0.23
N ILE A 385 -5.09 16.91 -0.18
CA ILE A 385 -4.72 18.10 0.59
C ILE A 385 -5.76 18.28 1.70
N GLN A 386 -5.36 18.19 2.97
CA GLN A 386 -6.24 18.62 4.06
C GLN A 386 -6.27 20.16 4.09
N LEU A 387 -7.47 20.74 4.20
CA LEU A 387 -7.68 22.19 4.30
C LEU A 387 -8.03 22.58 5.73
N HIS A 388 -7.67 23.81 6.12
CA HIS A 388 -8.12 24.46 7.34
C HIS A 388 -9.09 25.60 6.96
N PRO A 389 -10.41 25.43 7.17
CA PRO A 389 -11.40 26.46 6.84
C PRO A 389 -11.30 27.68 7.76
N GLU A 390 -11.52 28.86 7.20
CA GLU A 390 -11.49 30.14 7.91
C GLU A 390 -12.91 30.57 8.27
N PHE A 391 -13.15 30.85 9.56
CA PHE A 391 -14.45 31.22 10.10
C PHE A 391 -14.45 32.68 10.58
N LYS A 392 -15.47 33.44 10.17
CA LYS A 392 -15.69 34.80 10.71
C LYS A 392 -16.08 34.70 12.19
N LYS A 393 -15.65 35.68 13.01
CA LYS A 393 -15.92 35.73 14.46
C LYS A 393 -17.41 35.48 14.74
N GLY A 394 -17.72 34.51 15.61
CA GLY A 394 -19.09 34.14 15.96
C GLY A 394 -19.86 33.31 14.92
N LYS A 395 -19.23 32.82 13.84
CA LYS A 395 -19.86 31.91 12.86
C LYS A 395 -19.30 30.49 13.00
N SER A 396 -20.20 29.51 13.07
CA SER A 396 -19.89 28.07 13.15
C SER A 396 -19.77 27.39 11.79
N SER A 397 -20.00 28.12 10.70
CA SER A 397 -19.91 27.62 9.32
C SER A 397 -19.24 28.62 8.39
N THR A 398 -18.66 28.12 7.30
CA THR A 398 -17.99 28.91 6.24
C THR A 398 -18.18 28.23 4.88
N SER A 399 -17.82 28.94 3.80
CA SER A 399 -17.87 28.42 2.42
C SER A 399 -16.46 28.38 1.85
N VAL A 400 -15.85 27.19 1.88
CA VAL A 400 -14.49 26.94 1.37
C VAL A 400 -14.53 26.93 -0.15
N GLY A 401 -13.77 27.80 -0.80
CA GLY A 401 -13.66 27.87 -2.25
C GLY A 401 -12.29 27.47 -2.77
N VAL A 402 -12.25 26.80 -3.93
CA VAL A 402 -11.02 26.40 -4.63
C VAL A 402 -11.17 26.72 -6.11
N LYS A 403 -10.23 27.48 -6.68
CA LYS A 403 -9.97 27.54 -8.14
C LYS A 403 -8.76 26.68 -8.47
N LEU A 404 -8.89 25.76 -9.43
CA LEU A 404 -7.79 24.94 -9.93
C LEU A 404 -7.15 25.57 -11.17
N THR A 405 -5.83 25.46 -11.30
CA THR A 405 -5.10 25.78 -12.54
C THR A 405 -3.96 24.79 -12.71
N GLY A 406 -4.06 23.93 -13.73
CA GLY A 406 -2.96 23.09 -14.18
C GLY A 406 -1.78 23.92 -14.72
N LEU A 407 -0.57 23.38 -14.61
CA LEU A 407 0.68 24.05 -15.00
C LEU A 407 1.47 23.32 -16.09
N SER A 408 1.09 22.07 -16.44
CA SER A 408 1.67 21.39 -17.60
C SER A 408 1.18 22.02 -18.90
N LYS A 409 2.09 22.15 -19.87
CA LYS A 409 1.80 22.56 -21.26
C LYS A 409 1.69 21.37 -22.23
N LYS A 410 1.87 20.12 -21.76
CA LYS A 410 1.75 18.93 -22.63
C LYS A 410 0.33 18.89 -23.22
N ALA A 411 0.21 18.55 -24.51
CA ALA A 411 -1.09 18.23 -25.09
C ALA A 411 -1.77 17.10 -24.28
N GLY A 412 -3.10 17.08 -24.25
CA GLY A 412 -3.87 16.10 -23.47
C GLY A 412 -3.89 16.31 -21.94
N ALA A 413 -2.96 17.07 -21.36
CA ALA A 413 -2.88 17.35 -19.93
C ALA A 413 -4.17 17.97 -19.36
N ASP A 414 -4.77 17.29 -18.38
CA ASP A 414 -6.03 17.67 -17.77
C ASP A 414 -6.11 17.10 -16.34
N TRP A 415 -7.01 17.65 -15.51
CA TRP A 415 -7.09 17.37 -14.07
C TRP A 415 -8.55 17.30 -13.62
N ARG A 416 -8.85 16.51 -12.58
CA ARG A 416 -10.13 16.56 -11.85
C ARG A 416 -9.89 16.77 -10.37
N ALA A 417 -10.61 17.71 -9.78
CA ALA A 417 -10.58 17.97 -8.35
C ALA A 417 -11.97 17.93 -7.74
N ARG A 418 -12.06 17.61 -6.44
CA ARG A 418 -13.30 17.59 -5.65
C ARG A 418 -13.02 18.16 -4.27
N LEU A 419 -13.92 19.02 -3.77
CA LEU A 419 -13.94 19.42 -2.37
C LEU A 419 -14.70 18.37 -1.57
N ILE A 420 -14.11 17.90 -0.47
CA ILE A 420 -14.68 16.87 0.40
C ILE A 420 -14.81 17.42 1.83
N VAL A 421 -15.98 17.28 2.44
CA VAL A 421 -16.22 17.57 3.86
C VAL A 421 -16.60 16.26 4.55
N GLN A 422 -15.76 15.77 5.46
CA GLN A 422 -16.06 14.64 6.33
C GLN A 422 -16.54 15.19 7.69
N PRO A 423 -17.84 15.05 8.03
CA PRO A 423 -18.35 15.48 9.33
C PRO A 423 -17.73 14.72 10.50
N LYS A 424 -17.68 15.36 11.67
CA LYS A 424 -17.07 14.79 12.89
C LYS A 424 -17.85 13.63 13.51
N ASP A 425 -19.17 13.63 13.33
CA ASP A 425 -20.09 12.57 13.79
C ASP A 425 -19.85 11.19 13.13
N GLY A 426 -19.06 11.14 12.05
CA GLY A 426 -18.71 9.91 11.35
C GLY A 426 -19.66 9.50 10.23
N SER A 427 -20.66 10.34 9.91
CA SER A 427 -21.54 10.18 8.73
C SER A 427 -20.76 10.16 7.41
N ALA A 428 -21.47 9.86 6.31
CA ALA A 428 -20.90 9.88 4.96
C ALA A 428 -20.28 11.25 4.62
N ALA A 429 -19.18 11.25 3.88
CA ALA A 429 -18.58 12.51 3.43
C ALA A 429 -19.46 13.22 2.40
N LYS A 430 -19.34 14.55 2.34
CA LYS A 430 -20.08 15.42 1.43
C LYS A 430 -19.14 15.97 0.38
N TYR A 431 -19.53 15.87 -0.87
CA TYR A 431 -18.67 16.15 -2.02
C TYR A 431 -19.20 17.34 -2.82
N SER A 432 -18.31 18.14 -3.42
CA SER A 432 -18.68 19.00 -4.53
C SER A 432 -18.86 18.17 -5.81
N SER A 433 -19.47 18.75 -6.84
CA SER A 433 -19.23 18.26 -8.21
C SER A 433 -17.73 18.32 -8.51
N LEU A 434 -17.23 17.42 -9.37
CA LEU A 434 -15.88 17.53 -9.93
C LEU A 434 -15.70 18.87 -10.66
N PHE A 435 -14.46 19.32 -10.74
CA PHE A 435 -14.07 20.48 -11.54
C PHE A 435 -12.67 20.31 -12.13
N LYS A 436 -12.45 20.94 -13.29
CA LYS A 436 -11.20 20.87 -14.06
C LYS A 436 -10.37 22.15 -13.98
N SER A 437 -9.20 22.16 -14.62
CA SER A 437 -8.35 23.34 -14.73
C SER A 437 -9.14 24.57 -15.22
N GLY A 438 -8.89 25.72 -14.61
CA GLY A 438 -9.57 26.99 -14.88
C GLY A 438 -10.86 27.22 -14.09
N GLN A 439 -11.52 26.16 -13.62
CA GLN A 439 -12.79 26.23 -12.91
C GLN A 439 -12.64 26.48 -11.40
N THR A 440 -13.71 26.98 -10.79
CA THR A 440 -13.85 27.21 -9.34
C THR A 440 -15.04 26.41 -8.80
N LYS A 441 -14.90 25.79 -7.63
CA LYS A 441 -16.01 25.23 -6.83
C LYS A 441 -15.91 25.66 -5.38
N SER A 442 -17.00 25.49 -4.63
CA SER A 442 -17.02 25.71 -3.19
C SER A 442 -17.92 24.71 -2.47
N ILE A 443 -17.72 24.56 -1.15
CA ILE A 443 -18.54 23.71 -0.28
C ILE A 443 -18.72 24.36 1.10
N LYS A 444 -19.88 24.14 1.72
CA LYS A 444 -20.15 24.59 3.09
C LYS A 444 -19.53 23.61 4.09
N ALA A 445 -18.77 24.12 5.06
CA ALA A 445 -18.16 23.34 6.14
C ALA A 445 -18.46 23.97 7.50
N LYS A 446 -18.56 23.15 8.56
CA LYS A 446 -18.67 23.60 9.96
C LYS A 446 -17.32 23.57 10.67
N THR A 447 -17.22 24.27 11.81
CA THR A 447 -16.03 24.25 12.70
C THR A 447 -15.67 22.87 13.25
N SER A 448 -16.61 21.91 13.21
CA SER A 448 -16.40 20.51 13.58
C SER A 448 -15.68 19.69 12.52
N ASP A 449 -15.79 20.07 11.25
CA ASP A 449 -15.63 19.12 10.13
C ASP A 449 -14.18 19.07 9.64
N LYS A 450 -13.78 17.91 9.09
CA LYS A 450 -12.54 17.84 8.32
C LYS A 450 -12.84 18.16 6.87
N VAL A 451 -12.06 19.07 6.28
CA VAL A 451 -12.17 19.44 4.86
C VAL A 451 -10.92 18.98 4.12
N TYR A 452 -11.11 18.41 2.95
CA TYR A 452 -10.06 17.99 2.04
C TYR A 452 -10.34 18.48 0.62
N LEU A 453 -9.28 18.50 -0.18
CA LEU A 453 -9.31 18.64 -1.63
C LEU A 453 -8.57 17.44 -2.22
N SER A 454 -9.25 16.69 -3.09
CA SER A 454 -8.58 15.78 -4.02
C SER A 454 -8.16 16.55 -5.27
N VAL A 455 -7.00 16.21 -5.84
CA VAL A 455 -6.63 16.63 -7.20
C VAL A 455 -6.00 15.43 -7.91
N ALA A 456 -6.71 14.85 -8.86
CA ALA A 456 -6.23 13.82 -9.76
C ALA A 456 -5.70 14.45 -11.06
N ALA A 457 -4.63 13.89 -11.61
CA ALA A 457 -4.26 14.12 -13.00
C ALA A 457 -4.95 13.09 -13.89
N THR A 458 -5.67 13.61 -14.88
CA THR A 458 -6.57 12.84 -15.74
C THR A 458 -6.32 13.25 -17.20
N PRO A 459 -5.12 12.95 -17.75
CA PRO A 459 -4.69 13.39 -19.07
C PRO A 459 -5.42 12.65 -20.20
N SER A 460 -4.98 12.74 -21.46
CA SER A 460 -5.65 11.99 -22.55
C SER A 460 -5.49 10.47 -22.38
N THR A 461 -6.33 9.68 -23.05
CA THR A 461 -6.15 8.22 -23.08
C THR A 461 -4.84 7.82 -23.73
N GLN A 462 -4.38 8.59 -24.74
CA GLN A 462 -3.06 8.42 -25.34
C GLN A 462 -1.95 8.66 -24.30
N ASP A 463 -2.01 9.77 -23.53
CA ASP A 463 -1.06 10.03 -22.45
C ASP A 463 -0.97 8.88 -21.44
N ILE A 464 -2.11 8.27 -21.09
CA ILE A 464 -2.16 7.14 -20.17
C ILE A 464 -1.49 5.91 -20.78
N ASP A 465 -1.85 5.54 -22.01
CA ASP A 465 -1.27 4.37 -22.68
C ASP A 465 0.23 4.55 -22.94
N ASP A 466 0.67 5.72 -23.45
CA ASP A 466 2.08 6.10 -23.65
C ASP A 466 2.92 6.06 -22.38
N ASN A 467 2.30 6.26 -21.21
CA ASN A 467 2.96 6.31 -19.90
C ASN A 467 2.60 5.11 -19.02
N THR A 468 1.96 4.08 -19.58
CA THR A 468 1.73 2.81 -18.90
C THR A 468 2.89 1.87 -19.22
N PHE A 469 3.63 1.49 -18.19
CA PHE A 469 4.70 0.49 -18.24
C PHE A 469 4.34 -0.67 -17.31
N GLY A 470 4.79 -1.87 -17.64
CA GLY A 470 4.75 -3.00 -16.72
C GLY A 470 5.75 -2.79 -15.59
N LEU A 471 5.59 -3.56 -14.51
CA LEU A 471 6.56 -3.63 -13.42
C LEU A 471 6.91 -5.09 -13.05
N PRO A 472 7.27 -5.98 -14.00
CA PRO A 472 7.96 -7.20 -13.63
C PRO A 472 9.34 -6.78 -13.09
N ILE A 473 9.63 -7.13 -11.83
CA ILE A 473 10.98 -6.97 -11.25
C ILE A 473 12.01 -7.68 -12.14
N ASP A 474 11.60 -8.79 -12.76
CA ASP A 474 12.36 -9.68 -13.64
C ASP A 474 12.18 -9.42 -15.16
N SER A 475 11.85 -8.19 -15.59
CA SER A 475 11.94 -7.81 -17.01
C SER A 475 12.86 -6.64 -17.31
N GLU A 476 13.93 -6.93 -18.05
CA GLU A 476 14.86 -5.95 -18.65
C GLU A 476 14.11 -4.85 -19.44
N LYS A 477 12.98 -5.19 -20.07
CA LYS A 477 12.13 -4.25 -20.82
C LYS A 477 11.75 -3.01 -20.01
N PHE A 478 11.55 -3.14 -18.70
CA PHE A 478 11.05 -2.06 -17.84
C PHE A 478 12.09 -1.51 -16.84
N THR A 479 13.37 -1.73 -17.11
CA THR A 479 14.51 -1.10 -16.42
C THR A 479 14.49 0.43 -16.56
N GLU A 480 15.16 1.13 -15.64
CA GLU A 480 15.30 2.59 -15.67
C GLU A 480 16.25 3.08 -16.78
N MET A 481 16.96 2.18 -17.47
CA MET A 481 17.54 2.49 -18.78
C MET A 481 16.46 2.59 -19.86
N ASN A 482 15.58 1.59 -19.96
CA ASN A 482 14.59 1.49 -21.05
C ASN A 482 13.36 2.39 -20.83
N HIS A 483 12.96 2.62 -19.59
CA HIS A 483 11.89 3.56 -19.20
C HIS A 483 12.34 4.50 -18.05
N PRO A 484 13.29 5.43 -18.29
CA PRO A 484 13.84 6.29 -17.24
C PRO A 484 12.75 7.15 -16.57
N TYR A 485 12.85 7.38 -15.26
CA TYR A 485 11.94 8.24 -14.50
C TYR A 485 11.65 9.59 -15.15
N SER A 486 12.64 10.20 -15.81
CA SER A 486 12.53 11.48 -16.50
C SER A 486 11.48 11.49 -17.64
N THR A 487 11.14 10.31 -18.19
CA THR A 487 10.10 10.14 -19.21
C THR A 487 8.68 10.09 -18.63
N LYS A 488 8.52 9.64 -17.37
CA LYS A 488 7.23 9.34 -16.73
C LYS A 488 6.47 10.64 -16.43
N ALA A 489 5.51 11.00 -17.28
CA ALA A 489 4.89 12.32 -17.29
C ALA A 489 4.26 12.74 -15.94
N ARG A 490 4.62 13.95 -15.47
CA ARG A 490 4.10 14.58 -14.24
C ARG A 490 3.23 15.79 -14.59
N TYR A 491 2.13 15.98 -13.86
CA TYR A 491 1.09 16.96 -14.16
C TYR A 491 0.95 18.00 -13.03
N PRO A 492 1.91 18.94 -12.88
CA PRO A 492 1.88 19.94 -11.82
C PRO A 492 0.69 20.89 -11.94
N TYR A 493 0.21 21.38 -10.80
CA TYR A 493 -0.91 22.32 -10.71
C TYR A 493 -0.73 23.33 -9.57
N GLN A 494 -1.56 24.36 -9.57
CA GLN A 494 -1.75 25.30 -8.47
C GLN A 494 -3.24 25.47 -8.14
N ILE A 495 -3.50 25.87 -6.90
CA ILE A 495 -4.83 26.14 -6.37
C ILE A 495 -4.88 27.55 -5.77
N ARG A 496 -5.98 28.26 -6.00
CA ARG A 496 -6.30 29.50 -5.27
C ARG A 496 -7.45 29.22 -4.30
N LEU A 497 -7.24 29.55 -3.02
CA LEU A 497 -8.20 29.26 -1.96
C LEU A 497 -8.99 30.50 -1.52
N SER A 498 -10.24 30.28 -1.12
CA SER A 498 -11.11 31.30 -0.50
C SER A 498 -11.68 30.75 0.81
N HIS A 499 -11.55 31.50 1.89
CA HIS A 499 -11.93 31.10 3.26
C HIS A 499 -11.28 29.78 3.72
N ALA A 500 -10.04 29.52 3.30
CA ALA A 500 -9.24 28.38 3.74
C ALA A 500 -7.74 28.57 3.42
N ALA A 501 -6.91 27.90 4.21
CA ALA A 501 -5.52 27.60 3.88
C ALA A 501 -5.33 26.07 3.75
N PRO A 502 -4.23 25.58 3.13
CA PRO A 502 -3.81 24.20 3.36
C PRO A 502 -3.53 24.02 4.86
N ALA A 503 -3.96 22.90 5.43
CA ALA A 503 -3.57 22.55 6.78
C ALA A 503 -2.06 22.28 6.82
N THR A 504 -1.42 22.60 7.96
CA THR A 504 -0.04 22.21 8.27
C THR A 504 -0.05 21.00 9.20
N ARG A 505 1.10 20.32 9.37
CA ARG A 505 1.21 19.19 10.30
C ARG A 505 0.81 19.65 11.72
N PRO A 506 -0.13 18.97 12.40
CA PRO A 506 -0.58 19.40 13.73
C PRO A 506 0.58 19.62 14.71
N ASN A 507 0.65 20.82 15.27
CA ASN A 507 1.65 21.16 16.28
C ASN A 507 1.45 20.31 17.55
N ILE A 508 2.55 19.90 18.18
CA ILE A 508 2.53 19.07 19.39
C ILE A 508 2.03 19.92 20.56
N SER A 509 0.96 19.45 21.22
CA SER A 509 0.34 20.17 22.35
C SER A 509 1.21 20.12 23.60
N THR A 510 1.49 21.28 24.19
CA THR A 510 2.10 21.42 25.52
C THR A 510 1.07 21.42 26.65
N LYS A 511 -0.24 21.50 26.35
CA LYS A 511 -1.31 21.55 27.36
C LYS A 511 -1.27 20.31 28.26
N GLY A 512 -1.19 20.53 29.58
CA GLY A 512 -1.15 19.48 30.60
C GLY A 512 0.26 18.98 30.93
N ILE A 513 1.29 19.37 30.17
CA ILE A 513 2.69 19.03 30.47
C ILE A 513 3.23 20.02 31.51
N LYS A 514 3.82 19.51 32.61
CA LYS A 514 4.53 20.35 33.59
C LYS A 514 5.84 20.83 32.96
N GLY A 515 6.08 22.13 32.96
CA GLY A 515 7.21 22.76 32.27
C GLY A 515 7.30 24.26 32.55
N HIS A 516 8.27 24.91 31.91
CA HIS A 516 8.48 26.36 31.98
C HIS A 516 8.70 26.93 30.57
N HIS A 517 8.61 28.27 30.44
CA HIS A 517 9.01 28.97 29.22
C HIS A 517 10.43 29.55 29.37
N THR A 518 11.22 29.51 28.30
CA THR A 518 12.55 30.12 28.25
C THR A 518 12.47 31.64 28.10
N LYS A 519 13.62 32.33 28.25
CA LYS A 519 13.74 33.78 27.93
C LYS A 519 13.37 34.12 26.48
N GLN A 520 13.36 33.16 25.57
CA GLN A 520 12.95 33.34 24.17
C GLN A 520 11.50 32.89 23.89
N GLY A 521 10.76 32.48 24.94
CA GLY A 521 9.34 32.15 24.89
C GLY A 521 8.98 30.73 24.45
N GLY A 522 9.96 29.88 24.09
CA GLY A 522 9.73 28.47 23.81
C GLY A 522 9.50 27.66 25.09
N PHE A 523 8.89 26.48 24.99
CA PHE A 523 8.50 25.67 26.15
C PHE A 523 9.51 24.54 26.43
N VAL A 524 9.77 24.25 27.70
CA VAL A 524 10.61 23.12 28.13
C VAL A 524 9.88 22.36 29.23
N ALA A 525 9.62 21.07 29.01
CA ALA A 525 9.03 20.18 30.02
C ALA A 525 10.00 19.92 31.18
N ASN A 526 9.48 19.76 32.40
CA ASN A 526 10.29 19.49 33.60
C ASN A 526 11.05 18.16 33.54
N THR A 527 10.66 17.25 32.65
CA THR A 527 11.33 15.96 32.39
C THR A 527 12.49 16.07 31.41
N ALA A 528 12.61 17.18 30.67
CA ALA A 528 13.64 17.37 29.65
C ALA A 528 14.88 18.07 30.23
N SER A 529 16.06 17.68 29.74
CA SER A 529 17.34 18.28 30.13
C SER A 529 17.80 19.25 29.04
N VAL A 530 17.91 20.55 29.36
CA VAL A 530 18.27 21.60 28.40
C VAL A 530 19.37 22.49 28.98
N SER A 531 20.53 22.60 28.30
CA SER A 531 21.64 23.43 28.78
C SER A 531 21.40 24.94 28.57
N LYS A 532 22.00 25.77 29.43
CA LYS A 532 21.86 27.25 29.43
C LYS A 532 22.18 27.94 28.10
N THR A 533 22.93 27.28 27.22
CA THR A 533 23.38 27.75 25.91
C THR A 533 22.37 27.51 24.77
N VAL A 534 21.37 26.65 24.98
CA VAL A 534 20.33 26.31 24.00
C VAL A 534 19.31 27.46 23.89
N LYS A 535 18.87 27.77 22.67
CA LYS A 535 17.85 28.80 22.41
C LYS A 535 16.56 28.17 21.90
N VAL A 536 15.53 28.10 22.76
CA VAL A 536 14.19 27.57 22.42
C VAL A 536 13.22 28.74 22.25
N SER A 537 12.92 29.13 21.01
CA SER A 537 12.10 30.33 20.72
C SER A 537 10.58 30.08 20.79
N LYS A 538 9.80 31.15 20.99
CA LYS A 538 8.33 31.14 21.01
C LYS A 538 7.74 30.33 19.85
N GLY A 539 6.90 29.35 20.20
CA GLY A 539 6.28 28.40 19.27
C GLY A 539 6.97 27.04 19.20
N SER A 540 8.24 26.94 19.62
CA SER A 540 9.02 25.70 19.68
C SER A 540 9.01 25.08 21.09
N ALA A 541 9.29 23.78 21.19
CA ALA A 541 9.24 23.03 22.44
C ALA A 541 10.33 21.95 22.60
N VAL A 542 10.73 21.68 23.84
CA VAL A 542 11.49 20.49 24.25
C VAL A 542 10.66 19.70 25.28
N LEU A 543 10.39 18.43 24.99
CA LEU A 543 9.41 17.59 25.69
C LEU A 543 9.97 16.19 26.03
N GLY A 544 9.23 15.41 26.81
CA GLY A 544 9.66 14.07 27.22
C GLY A 544 10.95 14.10 28.05
N ASN A 545 11.78 13.08 27.91
CA ASN A 545 13.09 12.93 28.55
C ASN A 545 14.23 13.46 27.65
N ALA A 546 13.92 14.29 26.65
CA ALA A 546 14.88 14.75 25.65
C ALA A 546 16.08 15.49 26.29
N LYS A 547 17.26 15.30 25.70
CA LYS A 547 18.53 15.87 26.18
C LYS A 547 19.09 16.82 25.12
N VAL A 548 19.10 18.12 25.40
CA VAL A 548 19.51 19.17 24.45
C VAL A 548 20.65 20.00 25.03
N SER A 549 21.79 20.03 24.36
CA SER A 549 23.03 20.65 24.86
C SER A 549 23.85 21.38 23.79
N GLY A 550 24.75 22.27 24.19
CA GLY A 550 25.53 23.09 23.25
C GLY A 550 24.76 24.31 22.73
N HIS A 551 25.09 24.79 21.54
CA HIS A 551 24.56 26.01 20.92
C HIS A 551 23.32 25.78 20.05
N VAL A 552 22.55 24.74 20.35
CA VAL A 552 21.35 24.31 19.60
C VAL A 552 20.28 25.41 19.57
N LYS A 553 19.62 25.59 18.43
CA LYS A 553 18.60 26.63 18.21
C LYS A 553 17.31 26.00 17.67
N LEU A 554 16.19 26.20 18.37
CA LEU A 554 14.85 25.80 17.96
C LEU A 554 14.04 27.06 17.63
N THR A 555 13.46 27.12 16.43
CA THR A 555 12.63 28.27 15.98
C THR A 555 11.36 27.83 15.24
N GLY A 556 10.38 28.72 15.12
CA GLY A 556 9.08 28.41 14.53
C GLY A 556 8.28 27.45 15.42
N HIS A 557 7.93 26.29 14.87
CA HIS A 557 7.21 25.20 15.53
C HIS A 557 8.10 23.96 15.75
N ALA A 558 9.42 24.12 15.69
CA ALA A 558 10.37 23.03 15.91
C ALA A 558 10.15 22.34 17.27
N THR A 559 10.20 21.02 17.31
CA THR A 559 10.02 20.25 18.56
C THR A 559 11.07 19.16 18.69
N VAL A 560 11.63 19.02 19.90
CA VAL A 560 12.43 17.85 20.30
C VAL A 560 11.66 17.10 21.39
N ARG A 561 11.49 15.77 21.29
CA ARG A 561 10.74 14.99 22.29
C ARG A 561 11.25 13.56 22.54
N ASP A 562 10.46 12.80 23.29
CA ASP A 562 10.68 11.41 23.69
C ASP A 562 12.00 11.23 24.46
N ASN A 563 12.98 10.51 23.92
CA ASN A 563 14.31 10.30 24.51
C ASN A 563 15.43 10.80 23.58
N ALA A 564 15.09 11.67 22.61
CA ALA A 564 16.05 12.18 21.63
C ALA A 564 17.18 12.98 22.28
N THR A 565 18.39 12.84 21.73
CA THR A 565 19.60 13.55 22.18
C THR A 565 20.10 14.48 21.09
N VAL A 566 20.15 15.78 21.38
CA VAL A 566 20.57 16.82 20.43
C VAL A 566 21.74 17.63 21.03
N LYS A 567 22.90 17.66 20.36
CA LYS A 567 24.12 18.33 20.84
C LYS A 567 24.79 19.18 19.76
N GLY A 568 25.66 20.12 20.14
CA GLY A 568 26.46 20.91 19.19
C GLY A 568 25.78 22.22 18.72
N ASN A 569 25.95 22.56 17.45
CA ASN A 569 25.48 23.78 16.77
C ASN A 569 24.17 23.60 15.97
N VAL A 570 23.42 22.53 16.26
CA VAL A 570 22.24 22.08 15.49
C VAL A 570 21.18 23.18 15.38
N ARG A 571 20.59 23.31 14.19
CA ARG A 571 19.54 24.30 13.86
C ARG A 571 18.26 23.58 13.48
N LEU A 572 17.24 23.67 14.35
CA LEU A 572 15.90 23.12 14.14
C LEU A 572 14.92 24.27 13.86
N SER A 573 14.20 24.24 12.74
CA SER A 573 13.36 25.38 12.32
C SER A 573 12.14 24.97 11.48
N GLY A 574 11.19 25.88 11.30
CA GLY A 574 9.90 25.56 10.66
C GLY A 574 9.09 24.63 11.57
N HIS A 575 8.53 23.55 11.02
CA HIS A 575 7.98 22.42 11.75
C HIS A 575 8.97 21.23 11.79
N ALA A 576 10.27 21.48 12.03
CA ALA A 576 11.23 20.40 12.30
C ALA A 576 10.81 19.56 13.52
N LEU A 577 11.02 18.24 13.48
CA LEU A 577 10.71 17.32 14.58
C LEU A 577 11.86 16.33 14.79
N VAL A 578 12.33 16.23 16.04
CA VAL A 578 13.35 15.25 16.46
C VAL A 578 12.80 14.47 17.64
N GLU A 579 12.67 13.16 17.50
CA GLU A 579 11.91 12.32 18.43
C GLU A 579 12.45 10.87 18.52
N GLY A 580 11.74 9.99 19.23
CA GLY A 580 12.18 8.60 19.47
C GLY A 580 13.37 8.52 20.43
N LYS A 581 14.40 7.76 20.04
CA LYS A 581 15.74 7.66 20.66
C LYS A 581 16.84 8.29 19.78
N SER A 582 16.47 9.10 18.79
CA SER A 582 17.40 9.64 17.79
C SER A 582 18.53 10.49 18.39
N LYS A 583 19.65 10.54 17.67
CA LYS A 583 20.87 11.27 18.03
C LYS A 583 21.18 12.28 16.94
N VAL A 584 21.17 13.57 17.28
CA VAL A 584 21.50 14.66 16.34
C VAL A 584 22.66 15.48 16.88
N SER A 585 23.73 15.66 16.12
CA SER A 585 24.96 16.32 16.59
C SER A 585 25.47 17.44 15.68
N ASP A 586 26.54 18.07 16.12
CA ASP A 586 27.43 18.89 15.30
C ASP A 586 26.72 20.09 14.64
N ASN A 587 26.81 20.29 13.33
CA ASN A 587 26.29 21.47 12.63
C ASN A 587 24.95 21.25 11.90
N VAL A 588 24.29 20.11 12.13
CA VAL A 588 23.10 19.63 11.42
C VAL A 588 21.97 20.64 11.34
N LYS A 589 21.24 20.63 10.22
CA LYS A 589 20.12 21.53 9.94
C LYS A 589 18.86 20.72 9.65
N VAL A 590 17.88 20.75 10.55
CA VAL A 590 16.52 20.21 10.29
C VAL A 590 15.55 21.38 10.06
N LYS A 591 14.86 21.38 8.93
CA LYS A 591 14.03 22.53 8.49
C LYS A 591 12.68 22.12 7.92
N ASP A 592 11.81 23.11 7.76
CA ASP A 592 10.53 23.07 7.05
C ASP A 592 9.52 22.09 7.67
N TYR A 593 9.60 20.81 7.32
CA TYR A 593 8.80 19.72 7.90
C TYR A 593 9.64 18.48 8.22
N GLY A 594 10.97 18.59 8.14
CA GLY A 594 11.92 17.49 8.33
C GLY A 594 11.74 16.75 9.66
N ILE A 595 11.84 15.42 9.63
CA ILE A 595 11.67 14.55 10.80
C ILE A 595 12.93 13.70 11.00
N VAL A 596 13.36 13.56 12.25
CA VAL A 596 14.33 12.55 12.70
C VAL A 596 13.69 11.75 13.85
N ASP A 597 13.58 10.43 13.73
CA ASP A 597 12.89 9.54 14.69
C ASP A 597 13.61 8.19 14.82
N GLY A 598 13.01 7.23 15.53
CA GLY A 598 13.56 5.89 15.72
C GLY A 598 14.82 5.91 16.59
N GLN A 599 15.90 5.31 16.12
CA GLN A 599 17.23 5.34 16.71
C GLN A 599 18.25 6.12 15.85
N ALA A 600 17.76 6.82 14.81
CA ALA A 600 18.56 7.39 13.74
C ALA A 600 19.66 8.35 14.23
N ILE A 601 20.77 8.35 13.51
CA ILE A 601 21.98 9.13 13.80
C ILE A 601 22.15 10.17 12.70
N VAL A 602 22.14 11.46 13.06
CA VAL A 602 22.34 12.56 12.11
C VAL A 602 23.45 13.48 12.62
N SER A 603 24.54 13.62 11.86
CA SER A 603 25.81 14.21 12.31
C SER A 603 26.44 15.17 11.29
N GLY A 604 27.61 15.73 11.61
CA GLY A 604 28.37 16.58 10.68
C GLY A 604 27.64 17.88 10.32
N ASN A 605 27.62 18.24 9.04
CA ASN A 605 26.98 19.42 8.45
C ASN A 605 25.60 19.12 7.80
N ALA A 606 25.11 17.88 7.92
CA ALA A 606 23.99 17.31 7.19
C ALA A 606 22.68 18.10 7.26
N GLN A 607 21.82 17.93 6.24
CA GLN A 607 20.64 18.77 6.03
C GLN A 607 19.38 17.94 5.75
N ILE A 608 18.42 17.96 6.69
CA ILE A 608 17.13 17.27 6.59
C ILE A 608 16.03 18.33 6.38
N THR A 609 15.55 18.50 5.15
CA THR A 609 14.69 19.65 4.78
C THR A 609 13.44 19.24 4.01
N LYS A 610 12.52 20.19 3.74
CA LYS A 610 11.33 20.01 2.88
C LYS A 610 10.61 18.65 3.01
N MET A 611 10.06 18.37 4.19
CA MET A 611 9.27 17.14 4.50
C MET A 611 10.03 15.80 4.53
N ALA A 612 11.35 15.78 4.30
CA ALA A 612 12.16 14.56 4.40
C ALA A 612 12.10 13.91 5.80
N ILE A 613 12.30 12.59 5.85
CA ILE A 613 12.20 11.79 7.07
C ILE A 613 13.42 10.86 7.17
N VAL A 614 14.09 10.87 8.33
CA VAL A 614 15.14 9.91 8.70
C VAL A 614 14.65 9.16 9.93
N LYS A 615 14.57 7.83 9.90
CA LYS A 615 14.03 7.02 11.00
C LYS A 615 14.71 5.65 11.15
N ASP A 616 14.24 4.88 12.12
CA ASP A 616 14.74 3.54 12.47
C ASP A 616 16.24 3.56 12.82
N GLY A 617 17.10 2.76 12.20
CA GLY A 617 18.55 2.74 12.45
C GLY A 617 19.38 3.70 11.59
N ALA A 618 18.75 4.45 10.67
CA ALA A 618 19.42 5.19 9.59
C ALA A 618 20.53 6.15 10.03
N HIS A 619 21.58 6.26 9.21
CA HIS A 619 22.71 7.15 9.40
C HIS A 619 22.75 8.26 8.34
N VAL A 620 22.92 9.52 8.74
CA VAL A 620 23.12 10.65 7.80
C VAL A 620 24.20 11.61 8.33
N SER A 621 25.32 11.74 7.64
CA SER A 621 26.52 12.40 8.17
C SER A 621 27.08 13.50 7.25
N ASP A 622 28.24 14.04 7.63
CA ASP A 622 29.11 14.84 6.76
C ASP A 622 28.38 16.00 6.07
N HIS A 623 28.35 16.06 4.76
CA HIS A 623 27.71 17.12 3.97
C HIS A 623 26.37 16.69 3.36
N ALA A 624 25.88 15.48 3.70
CA ALA A 624 24.73 14.84 3.10
C ALA A 624 23.44 15.66 3.17
N VAL A 625 22.58 15.50 2.14
CA VAL A 625 21.32 16.24 2.00
C VAL A 625 20.17 15.29 1.75
N VAL A 626 19.22 15.24 2.71
CA VAL A 626 17.95 14.52 2.56
C VAL A 626 16.81 15.55 2.49
N THR A 627 16.08 15.57 1.38
CA THR A 627 15.19 16.70 1.02
C THR A 627 13.96 16.26 0.22
N ASP A 628 13.08 17.22 -0.08
CA ASP A 628 11.96 17.12 -1.02
C ASP A 628 11.12 15.84 -0.87
N SER A 629 10.64 15.51 0.34
CA SER A 629 9.84 14.32 0.68
C SER A 629 10.55 12.95 0.85
N ALA A 630 11.86 12.85 0.70
CA ALA A 630 12.60 11.58 0.75
C ALA A 630 12.52 10.86 2.12
N LEU A 631 12.75 9.55 2.11
CA LEU A 631 12.80 8.68 3.30
C LEU A 631 14.13 7.94 3.39
N VAL A 632 14.79 8.06 4.55
CA VAL A 632 15.88 7.17 4.98
C VAL A 632 15.37 6.36 6.17
N SER A 633 15.47 5.04 6.10
CA SER A 633 14.88 4.10 7.07
C SER A 633 15.74 2.83 7.21
N GLY A 634 15.28 1.86 8.03
CA GLY A 634 16.05 0.65 8.37
C GLY A 634 17.48 1.00 8.78
N ASN A 635 18.49 0.41 8.14
CA ASN A 635 19.91 0.73 8.39
C ASN A 635 20.55 1.54 7.25
N TYR A 636 19.76 2.24 6.45
CA TYR A 636 20.25 2.98 5.28
C TYR A 636 21.12 4.18 5.67
N SER A 637 22.19 4.40 4.90
CA SER A 637 23.18 5.45 5.12
C SER A 637 23.15 6.51 4.01
N VAL A 638 23.36 7.78 4.36
CA VAL A 638 23.60 8.88 3.41
C VAL A 638 24.78 9.72 3.91
N LEU A 639 25.96 9.52 3.31
CA LEU A 639 27.27 9.95 3.81
C LEU A 639 27.93 10.99 2.88
N ASP A 640 29.12 11.48 3.24
CA ASP A 640 29.93 12.39 2.42
C ASP A 640 29.15 13.59 1.84
N HIS A 641 29.06 13.73 0.52
CA HIS A 641 28.29 14.76 -0.17
C HIS A 641 27.03 14.19 -0.84
N ALA A 642 26.63 12.96 -0.48
CA ALA A 642 25.52 12.27 -1.10
C ALA A 642 24.17 12.97 -0.87
N ARG A 643 23.28 12.80 -1.85
CA ARG A 643 22.00 13.48 -1.92
C ARG A 643 20.86 12.48 -2.06
N MET A 644 19.79 12.68 -1.30
CA MET A 644 18.55 11.92 -1.44
C MET A 644 17.36 12.87 -1.46
N GLU A 645 16.62 12.87 -2.56
CA GLU A 645 15.57 13.85 -2.82
C GLU A 645 14.36 13.27 -3.56
N GLY A 646 13.34 14.11 -3.74
CA GLY A 646 12.07 13.68 -4.31
C GLY A 646 11.39 12.62 -3.43
N MET A 647 10.60 11.76 -4.05
CA MET A 647 9.86 10.75 -3.29
C MET A 647 10.74 9.56 -2.85
N ALA A 648 12.06 9.58 -3.09
CA ALA A 648 13.04 8.52 -2.88
C ALA A 648 12.94 7.81 -1.51
N ILE A 649 13.23 6.51 -1.49
CA ILE A 649 13.16 5.66 -0.29
C ILE A 649 14.43 4.79 -0.18
N GLY A 650 15.13 4.89 0.95
CA GLY A 650 16.19 3.96 1.36
C GLY A 650 15.68 3.09 2.51
N GLY A 651 15.48 1.80 2.25
CA GLY A 651 15.03 0.81 3.22
C GLY A 651 16.18 0.22 4.03
N GLY A 652 17.29 -0.11 3.35
CA GLY A 652 18.49 -0.69 3.95
C GLY A 652 18.37 -2.20 4.20
N GLY A 653 19.44 -2.93 3.89
CA GLY A 653 19.46 -4.40 3.92
C GLY A 653 19.44 -5.02 5.32
N THR A 654 19.56 -6.35 5.36
CA THR A 654 19.45 -7.19 6.58
C THR A 654 20.65 -7.06 7.55
N GLY A 655 20.78 -5.89 8.16
CA GLY A 655 21.27 -5.75 9.53
C GLY A 655 22.78 -5.74 9.80
N LYS A 656 23.66 -5.90 8.80
CA LYS A 656 25.11 -6.07 9.06
C LYS A 656 26.13 -5.35 8.15
N SER A 657 25.74 -4.69 7.05
CA SER A 657 26.64 -3.83 6.24
C SER A 657 26.10 -2.41 6.10
N GLU A 658 26.99 -1.45 5.83
CA GLU A 658 26.65 -0.04 5.61
C GLU A 658 26.07 0.17 4.20
N SER A 659 24.80 -0.16 4.01
CA SER A 659 24.09 0.07 2.74
C SER A 659 23.65 1.53 2.58
N GLY A 660 23.77 2.10 1.38
CA GLY A 660 23.09 3.34 1.01
C GLY A 660 23.86 4.20 -0.01
N LEU A 661 24.00 5.50 0.28
CA LEU A 661 24.65 6.48 -0.59
C LEU A 661 25.84 7.14 0.13
N ALA A 662 26.94 7.32 -0.59
CA ALA A 662 28.19 7.94 -0.15
C ALA A 662 28.83 8.75 -1.29
N GLY A 663 30.03 9.28 -1.07
CA GLY A 663 30.78 10.08 -2.05
C GLY A 663 29.97 11.24 -2.63
N THR A 664 29.57 11.12 -3.89
CA THR A 664 28.74 12.08 -4.63
C THR A 664 27.53 11.40 -5.32
N ALA A 665 26.97 10.35 -4.73
CA ALA A 665 25.77 9.70 -5.25
C ALA A 665 24.50 10.54 -4.99
N GLU A 666 23.61 10.64 -5.99
CA GLU A 666 22.36 11.40 -5.91
C GLU A 666 21.15 10.53 -6.26
N ALA A 667 20.26 10.25 -5.29
CA ALA A 667 18.99 9.57 -5.54
C ALA A 667 17.83 10.56 -5.63
N THR A 668 16.96 10.43 -6.64
CA THR A 668 15.84 11.34 -6.91
C THR A 668 14.57 10.59 -7.38
N GLY A 669 13.51 11.34 -7.67
CA GLY A 669 12.32 10.84 -8.35
C GLY A 669 11.53 9.80 -7.56
N ASP A 670 11.25 8.65 -8.19
CA ASP A 670 10.62 7.48 -7.57
C ASP A 670 11.63 6.39 -7.13
N PHE A 671 12.89 6.75 -6.80
CA PHE A 671 13.93 5.79 -6.35
C PHE A 671 13.55 4.92 -5.15
N PHE A 672 13.91 3.64 -5.15
CA PHE A 672 13.74 2.71 -4.02
C PHE A 672 14.94 1.76 -3.93
N ASP A 673 15.47 1.55 -2.72
CA ASP A 673 16.58 0.62 -2.50
C ASP A 673 16.61 0.02 -1.07
N ASP A 674 16.66 -1.31 -1.02
CA ASP A 674 16.86 -2.18 0.15
C ASP A 674 17.93 -3.27 -0.10
N SER A 675 18.63 -3.20 -1.23
CA SER A 675 19.51 -4.25 -1.80
C SER A 675 20.76 -4.59 -0.98
N GLY A 676 21.14 -3.72 -0.04
CA GLY A 676 22.37 -3.84 0.74
C GLY A 676 23.60 -3.12 0.15
N TYR A 677 23.54 -2.60 -1.07
CA TYR A 677 24.68 -1.90 -1.69
C TYR A 677 24.94 -0.51 -1.09
N LEU A 678 26.19 -0.05 -1.18
CA LEU A 678 26.65 1.31 -0.94
C LEU A 678 27.13 1.94 -2.26
N VAL A 679 26.48 3.01 -2.72
CA VAL A 679 26.81 3.71 -3.97
C VAL A 679 27.58 4.99 -3.70
N GLN A 680 28.75 5.11 -4.32
CA GLN A 680 29.73 6.19 -4.15
C GLN A 680 29.54 7.35 -5.14
N ALA A 681 28.96 7.11 -6.32
CA ALA A 681 28.75 8.16 -7.33
C ALA A 681 27.72 7.75 -8.40
N GLY A 682 27.01 8.74 -8.95
CA GLY A 682 26.01 8.57 -10.01
C GLY A 682 24.64 9.13 -9.62
N THR A 683 23.75 9.31 -10.60
CA THR A 683 22.37 9.75 -10.37
C THR A 683 21.43 8.55 -10.50
N LEU A 684 20.65 8.28 -9.45
CA LEU A 684 19.73 7.16 -9.34
C LEU A 684 18.28 7.68 -9.34
N SER A 685 17.40 7.02 -10.09
CA SER A 685 15.96 7.28 -10.09
C SER A 685 15.17 5.99 -10.24
N GLY A 686 13.97 5.96 -9.66
CA GLY A 686 13.01 4.88 -9.90
C GLY A 686 13.33 3.51 -9.33
N TYR A 687 12.47 2.56 -9.67
CA TYR A 687 12.25 1.36 -8.86
C TYR A 687 13.17 0.19 -9.21
N GLU A 688 14.06 0.34 -10.20
CA GLU A 688 15.08 -0.67 -10.46
C GLU A 688 16.04 -0.77 -9.27
N VAL A 689 15.85 -1.81 -8.47
CA VAL A 689 16.66 -2.12 -7.28
C VAL A 689 18.11 -2.31 -7.70
N ILE A 690 19.06 -1.84 -6.89
CA ILE A 690 20.49 -1.78 -7.28
C ILE A 690 21.05 -3.17 -7.65
N SER A 691 20.66 -4.22 -6.91
CA SER A 691 21.00 -5.62 -7.24
C SER A 691 20.42 -6.08 -8.58
N THR A 692 19.24 -5.60 -8.98
CA THR A 692 18.64 -5.94 -10.28
C THR A 692 19.44 -5.33 -11.44
N SER A 693 19.94 -4.09 -11.29
CA SER A 693 20.84 -3.49 -12.29
C SER A 693 22.22 -4.19 -12.33
N LEU A 694 22.81 -4.50 -11.18
CA LEU A 694 24.20 -4.99 -11.07
C LEU A 694 24.35 -6.52 -11.18
N ASP A 695 23.51 -7.29 -10.49
CA ASP A 695 23.61 -8.75 -10.40
C ASP A 695 22.83 -9.44 -11.54
N GLN A 696 21.62 -8.94 -11.85
CA GLN A 696 20.67 -9.57 -12.78
C GLN A 696 20.86 -9.13 -14.24
N TYR A 697 20.54 -7.88 -14.60
CA TYR A 697 20.61 -7.43 -16.01
C TYR A 697 22.01 -7.03 -16.47
N LYS A 698 22.84 -6.47 -15.57
CA LYS A 698 24.15 -5.87 -15.92
C LYS A 698 24.05 -4.80 -17.01
N ASN A 699 22.89 -4.14 -17.08
CA ASN A 699 22.57 -3.10 -18.05
C ASN A 699 23.47 -1.84 -17.90
N GLY A 700 24.12 -1.65 -16.75
CA GLY A 700 25.00 -0.52 -16.51
C GLY A 700 24.28 0.79 -16.22
N TYR A 701 22.97 0.75 -15.93
CA TYR A 701 22.25 1.88 -15.32
C TYR A 701 22.97 2.35 -14.04
N ILE A 702 23.55 1.41 -13.27
CA ILE A 702 24.53 1.68 -12.23
C ILE A 702 25.91 1.18 -12.70
N ASN A 703 26.92 2.04 -12.63
CA ASN A 703 28.30 1.66 -12.92
C ASN A 703 28.84 0.78 -11.77
N PRO A 704 29.25 -0.49 -12.01
CA PRO A 704 29.71 -1.38 -10.94
C PRO A 704 30.93 -0.88 -10.17
N LYS A 705 31.76 0.01 -10.75
CA LYS A 705 32.89 0.63 -10.04
C LYS A 705 32.47 1.64 -8.98
N ASN A 706 31.20 2.06 -9.00
CA ASN A 706 30.64 3.04 -8.07
C ASN A 706 29.83 2.37 -6.95
N ALA A 707 29.75 1.03 -6.88
CA ALA A 707 28.92 0.32 -5.90
C ALA A 707 29.68 -0.83 -5.23
N SER A 708 29.48 -0.99 -3.92
CA SER A 708 30.03 -2.08 -3.09
C SER A 708 28.94 -2.72 -2.22
N LYS A 709 29.13 -3.96 -1.76
CA LYS A 709 28.13 -4.76 -1.02
C LYS A 709 28.66 -5.17 0.36
#